data_AF-A0A843JNQ1-F1
#
_entry.id   AF-A0A843JNQ1-F1
#
_cell.length_a   1.000
_cell.length_b   1.000
_cell.length_c   1.000
_cell.angle_alpha   90.00
_cell.angle_beta   90.00
_cell.angle_gamma   90.00
#
_symmetry.space_group_name_H-M   'P 1'
#
loop_
_entity.id
_entity.type
_entity.pdbx_description
1 polymer ?
#
loop_
_entity_poly.entity_id
_entity_poly.type
_entity_poly.pdbx_seq_one_letter_code
_entity_poly.pdbx_strand_id
1 'polypeptide(L)'
;MKKEIVFTLLFVLVISSFASAEMIINQQPNKVHNIGDSVTIPVTIKTITGVSGTFSMDLLCGTKQINFYKNGVNLVYGEEKTFDASLVLTKEVVGENVGNCKIKGILGTEYFLTNEFKISNLITLKPNTEQSEFEPGQNLLIYGDAIKENGQPANGFIELELVIANGSSNNILQKGTINNGMYSMNVVLPEKMKAGKYLVKLNAYEVALDNTKTNKGFVNYNIQIKQIPTSLEIILKDKDVKPGNPVEIKTILHDQTGESIESTSVITIKTDTLEIPEGAGPIEKKTGEYFKFPIVYNEPPATWTVHAVSNELTAETSFTILENHEISVELVNQTLVVTNVGNIPYNATINIRIGNISKDFDLFLPVDGSNKYGLKTEHAGEYEVELMDGTRTSKFKEKVVLPESRIPGSTGYAIRDFSESTTKEFYTRPIFWVFVLLMIASLIFILTRKYKRRKEMGVSKKSVFKKKFSEPKTNTAWENRAIQLSKESKLKINNRANLSISIKGNKQEVSMANISVRNLAELQAKKSNAEEPLQKIVNFAENKKAFVYENQNNLTFILAPSKTRTLKNETAALEIAQNAKEILSNYNRIAKHKMDFGISIDYGSIVEKTEGGVMQFMGLGNFMNNSKKIASCSQGEVLLSEEIRNKLTNVRTERKDNERVVCYKIKDMKYHDEGHSRYMQNFMNKKTGEASGGTKYNTLPPKEKSQNTNQNTEKSTDPKSLIKGFY
;
A
#
# COMPACT_ATOMS: atom_id res chain seq x y z
N MET A 1 36.39 -45.15 -100.88
CA MET A 1 36.52 -46.21 -99.87
C MET A 1 37.89 -46.31 -99.18
N LYS A 2 39.05 -46.48 -99.84
CA LYS A 2 40.34 -46.64 -99.11
C LYS A 2 40.88 -45.37 -98.42
N LYS A 3 40.56 -44.15 -98.90
CA LYS A 3 41.03 -42.89 -98.28
C LYS A 3 40.18 -42.43 -97.08
N GLU A 4 38.89 -42.77 -97.07
CA GLU A 4 37.99 -42.42 -95.96
C GLU A 4 38.28 -43.25 -94.72
N ILE A 5 38.54 -44.56 -94.87
CA ILE A 5 38.91 -45.45 -93.75
C ILE A 5 40.20 -44.99 -93.07
N VAL A 6 41.18 -44.51 -93.83
CA VAL A 6 42.44 -43.97 -93.26
C VAL A 6 42.18 -42.67 -92.51
N PHE A 7 41.29 -41.80 -93.01
CA PHE A 7 40.91 -40.58 -92.30
C PHE A 7 40.12 -40.87 -91.02
N THR A 8 39.24 -41.88 -91.03
CA THR A 8 38.51 -42.31 -89.82
C THR A 8 39.44 -42.94 -88.80
N LEU A 9 40.42 -43.75 -89.22
CA LEU A 9 41.40 -44.36 -88.33
C LEU A 9 42.34 -43.31 -87.71
N LEU A 10 42.76 -42.30 -88.49
CA LEU A 10 43.57 -41.18 -88.00
C LEU A 10 42.77 -40.31 -87.02
N PHE A 11 41.47 -40.09 -87.28
CA PHE A 11 40.59 -39.33 -86.40
C PHE A 11 40.35 -40.07 -85.07
N VAL A 12 40.18 -41.40 -85.09
CA VAL A 12 40.06 -42.23 -83.87
C VAL A 12 41.36 -42.22 -83.05
N LEU A 13 42.53 -42.18 -83.68
CA LEU A 13 43.83 -42.09 -83.00
C LEU A 13 44.04 -40.73 -82.31
N VAL A 14 43.57 -39.63 -82.91
CA VAL A 14 43.66 -38.28 -82.33
C VAL A 14 42.71 -38.09 -81.13
N ILE A 15 41.62 -38.85 -81.04
CA ILE A 15 40.69 -38.79 -79.90
C ILE A 15 41.19 -39.62 -78.70
N SER A 16 42.22 -40.46 -78.87
CA SER A 16 42.70 -41.38 -77.81
C SER A 16 43.75 -40.78 -76.85
N SER A 17 44.12 -39.49 -77.00
CA SER A 17 45.15 -38.83 -76.17
C SER A 17 44.60 -38.01 -75.01
N PHE A 18 43.55 -38.47 -74.33
CA PHE A 18 43.12 -37.88 -73.06
C PHE A 18 43.84 -38.59 -71.91
N ALA A 19 45.02 -38.09 -71.56
CA ALA A 19 45.57 -38.28 -70.22
C ALA A 19 44.62 -37.58 -69.25
N SER A 20 43.77 -38.34 -68.56
CA SER A 20 42.85 -37.81 -67.56
C SER A 20 43.34 -38.21 -66.19
N ALA A 21 43.60 -37.21 -65.34
CA ALA A 21 43.70 -37.41 -63.91
C ALA A 21 42.31 -37.14 -63.31
N GLU A 22 41.86 -38.00 -62.42
CA GLU A 22 40.60 -37.79 -61.71
C GLU A 22 40.91 -37.16 -60.34
N MET A 23 40.32 -36.01 -60.06
CA MET A 23 40.39 -35.35 -58.75
C MET A 23 39.08 -35.60 -57.99
N ILE A 24 39.16 -36.33 -56.89
CA ILE A 24 38.02 -36.70 -56.06
C ILE A 24 38.05 -35.87 -54.77
N ILE A 25 36.96 -35.15 -54.50
CA ILE A 25 36.77 -34.43 -53.24
C ILE A 25 36.18 -35.41 -52.24
N ASN A 26 36.96 -35.82 -51.24
CA ASN A 26 36.52 -36.82 -50.26
C ASN A 26 35.52 -36.24 -49.25
N GLN A 27 35.60 -34.93 -48.98
CA GLN A 27 34.70 -34.24 -48.06
C GLN A 27 34.46 -32.79 -48.49
N GLN A 28 33.18 -32.39 -48.51
CA GLN A 28 32.76 -31.02 -48.80
C GLN A 28 32.84 -30.15 -47.53
N PRO A 29 33.07 -28.84 -47.66
CA PRO A 29 33.06 -27.93 -46.51
C PRO A 29 31.65 -27.85 -45.90
N ASN A 30 31.58 -27.64 -44.57
CA ASN A 30 30.32 -27.32 -43.91
C ASN A 30 29.68 -26.06 -44.51
N LYS A 31 28.35 -25.97 -44.45
CA LYS A 31 27.59 -24.87 -45.05
C LYS A 31 27.94 -23.49 -44.50
N VAL A 32 28.32 -23.41 -43.22
CA VAL A 32 28.69 -22.16 -42.54
C VAL A 32 29.94 -22.39 -41.71
N HIS A 33 30.88 -21.46 -41.78
CA HIS A 33 32.06 -21.36 -40.93
C HIS A 33 32.13 -19.96 -40.35
N ASN A 34 32.65 -19.82 -39.13
CA ASN A 34 32.93 -18.55 -38.50
C ASN A 34 34.41 -18.17 -38.65
N ILE A 35 34.74 -16.89 -38.46
CA ILE A 35 36.15 -16.44 -38.44
C ILE A 35 36.90 -17.20 -37.33
N GLY A 36 38.09 -17.71 -37.64
CA GLY A 36 38.92 -18.52 -36.74
C GLY A 36 38.69 -20.03 -36.85
N ASP A 37 37.63 -20.47 -37.53
CA ASP A 37 37.42 -21.90 -37.80
C ASP A 37 38.44 -22.41 -38.85
N SER A 38 38.69 -23.72 -38.85
CA SER A 38 39.50 -24.39 -39.88
C SER A 38 38.62 -25.12 -40.89
N VAL A 39 38.92 -24.91 -42.18
CA VAL A 39 38.29 -25.61 -43.29
C VAL A 39 39.30 -26.63 -43.82
N THR A 40 38.97 -27.91 -43.71
CA THR A 40 39.80 -29.00 -44.24
C THR A 40 39.12 -29.63 -45.44
N ILE A 41 39.83 -29.72 -46.56
CA ILE A 41 39.35 -30.33 -47.81
C ILE A 41 40.33 -31.45 -48.20
N PRO A 42 40.03 -32.70 -47.82
CA PRO A 42 40.79 -33.86 -48.27
C PRO A 42 40.47 -34.16 -49.74
N VAL A 43 41.52 -34.23 -50.57
CA VAL A 43 41.41 -34.47 -52.01
C VAL A 43 42.26 -35.67 -52.38
N THR A 44 41.69 -36.64 -53.09
CA THR A 44 42.44 -37.76 -53.67
C THR A 44 42.60 -37.52 -55.16
N ILE A 45 43.86 -37.55 -55.61
CA ILE A 45 44.22 -37.47 -57.03
C ILE A 45 44.57 -38.88 -57.48
N LYS A 46 43.89 -39.36 -58.52
CA LYS A 46 44.10 -40.68 -59.11
C LYS A 46 44.39 -40.54 -60.60
N THR A 47 45.33 -41.30 -61.14
CA THR A 47 45.71 -41.19 -62.57
C THR A 47 45.75 -42.53 -63.28
N ILE A 48 45.27 -42.54 -64.52
CA ILE A 48 45.28 -43.69 -65.43
C ILE A 48 46.47 -43.62 -66.40
N THR A 49 47.19 -42.51 -66.50
CA THR A 49 48.30 -42.36 -67.47
C THR A 49 49.59 -41.81 -66.85
N GLY A 50 49.60 -41.60 -65.53
CA GLY A 50 50.63 -40.85 -64.84
C GLY A 50 50.39 -39.34 -64.93
N VAL A 51 50.67 -38.60 -63.85
CA VAL A 51 50.54 -37.15 -63.81
C VAL A 51 51.67 -36.54 -63.01
N SER A 52 52.30 -35.49 -63.55
CA SER A 52 53.34 -34.71 -62.88
C SER A 52 53.01 -33.23 -63.01
N GLY A 53 53.01 -32.51 -61.88
CA GLY A 53 52.63 -31.10 -61.84
C GLY A 53 52.55 -30.54 -60.43
N THR A 54 52.00 -29.34 -60.31
CA THR A 54 51.71 -28.71 -59.01
C THR A 54 50.21 -28.69 -58.79
N PHE A 55 49.76 -29.29 -57.69
CA PHE A 55 48.40 -29.17 -57.21
C PHE A 55 48.29 -27.93 -56.32
N SER A 56 47.31 -27.08 -56.58
CA SER A 56 47.05 -25.88 -55.79
C SER A 56 45.58 -25.73 -55.45
N MET A 57 45.28 -25.18 -54.28
CA MET A 57 43.91 -24.87 -53.87
C MET A 57 43.76 -23.39 -53.51
N ASP A 58 42.72 -22.79 -54.08
CA ASP A 58 42.40 -21.38 -53.93
C ASP A 58 41.03 -21.21 -53.26
N LEU A 59 40.95 -20.31 -52.29
CA LEU A 59 39.68 -19.83 -51.74
C LEU A 59 39.17 -18.68 -52.62
N LEU A 60 37.95 -18.82 -53.13
CA LEU A 60 37.25 -17.85 -53.96
C LEU A 60 36.10 -17.24 -53.14
N CYS A 61 36.22 -15.97 -52.78
CA CYS A 61 35.18 -15.22 -52.07
C CYS A 61 34.89 -13.93 -52.86
N GLY A 62 33.77 -13.89 -53.59
CA GLY A 62 33.46 -12.77 -54.49
C GLY A 62 34.55 -12.57 -55.55
N THR A 63 35.19 -11.40 -55.55
CA THR A 63 36.29 -11.05 -56.49
C THR A 63 37.68 -11.39 -55.96
N LYS A 64 37.81 -11.81 -54.69
CA LYS A 64 39.11 -12.13 -54.07
C LYS A 64 39.40 -13.62 -54.22
N GLN A 65 40.62 -13.92 -54.67
CA GLN A 65 41.17 -15.27 -54.78
C GLN A 65 42.42 -15.37 -53.91
N ILE A 66 42.48 -16.39 -53.07
CA ILE A 66 43.59 -16.60 -52.12
C ILE A 66 44.09 -18.02 -52.27
N ASN A 67 45.35 -18.19 -52.70
CA ASN A 67 46.00 -19.49 -52.69
C ASN A 67 46.39 -19.86 -51.26
N PHE A 68 45.90 -20.99 -50.75
CA PHE A 68 46.19 -21.45 -49.40
C PHE A 68 46.89 -22.82 -49.35
N TYR A 69 46.94 -23.53 -50.48
CA TYR A 69 47.63 -24.80 -50.57
C TYR A 69 48.35 -24.91 -51.91
N LYS A 70 49.57 -25.43 -51.89
CA LYS A 70 50.38 -25.71 -53.09
C LYS A 70 51.35 -26.85 -52.80
N ASN A 71 51.27 -27.94 -53.54
CA ASN A 71 52.13 -29.11 -53.37
C ASN A 71 52.45 -29.79 -54.71
N GLY A 72 53.64 -30.39 -54.80
CA GLY A 72 54.05 -31.17 -55.96
C GLY A 72 53.33 -32.52 -56.02
N VAL A 73 52.88 -32.90 -57.22
CA VAL A 73 52.26 -34.19 -57.51
C VAL A 73 53.08 -34.88 -58.57
N ASN A 74 53.49 -36.11 -58.31
CA ASN A 74 54.09 -37.02 -59.28
C ASN A 74 53.55 -38.41 -58.98
N LEU A 75 52.68 -38.92 -59.85
CA LEU A 75 52.02 -40.21 -59.71
C LEU A 75 52.26 -41.00 -60.99
N VAL A 76 52.64 -42.27 -60.86
CA VAL A 76 52.72 -43.19 -61.99
C VAL A 76 51.39 -43.92 -62.20
N TYR A 77 51.28 -44.70 -63.28
CA TYR A 77 50.06 -45.38 -63.70
C TYR A 77 49.38 -46.14 -62.55
N GLY A 78 48.11 -45.83 -62.27
CA GLY A 78 47.31 -46.52 -61.26
C GLY A 78 47.56 -46.10 -59.81
N GLU A 79 48.50 -45.18 -59.56
CA GLU A 79 48.71 -44.62 -58.23
C GLU A 79 47.65 -43.58 -57.86
N GLU A 80 47.36 -43.50 -56.58
CA GLU A 80 46.53 -42.47 -55.97
C GLU A 80 47.27 -41.82 -54.81
N LYS A 81 47.03 -40.52 -54.61
CA LYS A 81 47.60 -39.79 -53.49
C LYS A 81 46.57 -38.84 -52.91
N THR A 82 46.45 -38.88 -51.59
CA THR A 82 45.55 -38.03 -50.83
C THR A 82 46.31 -36.82 -50.27
N PHE A 83 45.66 -35.67 -50.34
CA PHE A 83 46.16 -34.39 -49.84
C PHE A 83 45.14 -33.81 -48.85
N ASP A 84 45.58 -33.60 -47.61
CA ASP A 84 44.76 -32.97 -46.57
C ASP A 84 45.08 -31.48 -46.48
N ALA A 85 44.46 -30.69 -47.35
CA ALA A 85 44.61 -29.24 -47.31
C ALA A 85 43.73 -28.65 -46.21
N SER A 86 44.30 -27.80 -45.35
CA SER A 86 43.55 -27.07 -44.33
C SER A 86 43.83 -25.57 -44.39
N LEU A 87 42.81 -24.77 -44.09
CA LEU A 87 42.86 -23.32 -44.05
C LEU A 87 42.19 -22.81 -42.78
N VAL A 88 42.92 -22.05 -41.96
CA VAL A 88 42.33 -21.31 -40.84
C VAL A 88 41.81 -19.98 -41.34
N LEU A 89 40.53 -19.70 -41.09
CA LEU A 89 39.84 -18.51 -41.57
C LEU A 89 40.16 -17.28 -40.70
N THR A 90 41.40 -16.79 -40.76
CA THR A 90 41.78 -15.58 -40.02
C THR A 90 41.32 -14.30 -40.72
N LYS A 91 41.23 -13.20 -39.97
CA LYS A 91 40.90 -11.89 -40.53
C LYS A 91 41.93 -11.43 -41.58
N GLU A 92 43.19 -11.83 -41.46
CA GLU A 92 44.24 -11.52 -42.45
C GLU A 92 43.97 -12.21 -43.79
N VAL A 93 43.56 -13.48 -43.75
CA VAL A 93 43.23 -14.27 -44.95
C VAL A 93 41.95 -13.73 -45.58
N VAL A 94 40.85 -13.74 -44.82
CA VAL A 94 39.53 -13.46 -45.36
C VAL A 94 39.27 -11.94 -45.53
N GLY A 95 39.97 -11.09 -44.77
CA GLY A 95 39.76 -9.64 -44.76
C GLY A 95 38.40 -9.26 -44.18
N GLU A 96 37.72 -8.33 -44.85
CA GLU A 96 36.31 -8.00 -44.57
C GLU A 96 35.32 -8.86 -45.39
N ASN A 97 35.81 -9.82 -46.19
CA ASN A 97 34.97 -10.62 -47.09
C ASN A 97 34.24 -11.76 -46.35
N VAL A 98 33.31 -11.37 -45.48
CA VAL A 98 32.30 -12.24 -44.90
C VAL A 98 31.22 -12.49 -45.96
N GLY A 99 30.87 -13.74 -46.24
CA GLY A 99 29.92 -14.07 -47.31
C GLY A 99 30.11 -15.45 -47.91
N ASN A 100 29.57 -15.67 -49.11
CA ASN A 100 29.62 -16.96 -49.79
C ASN A 100 30.96 -17.16 -50.51
N CYS A 101 31.58 -18.32 -50.28
CA CYS A 101 32.87 -18.71 -50.82
C CYS A 101 32.85 -20.13 -51.39
N LYS A 102 33.81 -20.42 -52.28
CA LYS A 102 34.06 -21.75 -52.85
C LYS A 102 35.56 -22.02 -52.84
N ILE A 103 35.95 -23.29 -52.83
CA ILE A 103 37.35 -23.68 -52.96
C ILE A 103 37.55 -24.28 -54.36
N LYS A 104 38.58 -23.80 -55.07
CA LYS A 104 38.98 -24.28 -56.39
C LYS A 104 40.30 -25.03 -56.28
N GLY A 105 40.29 -26.32 -56.58
CA GLY A 105 41.52 -27.11 -56.73
C GLY A 105 41.94 -27.17 -58.19
N ILE A 106 43.23 -27.05 -58.46
CA ILE A 106 43.80 -26.94 -59.81
C ILE A 106 45.00 -27.89 -59.93
N LEU A 107 45.03 -28.70 -60.99
CA LEU A 107 46.17 -29.52 -61.39
C LEU A 107 46.35 -29.43 -62.92
N GLY A 108 47.38 -28.73 -63.38
CA GLY A 108 47.57 -28.47 -64.81
C GLY A 108 46.43 -27.62 -65.38
N THR A 109 45.68 -28.15 -66.34
CA THR A 109 44.49 -27.50 -66.95
C THR A 109 43.17 -27.93 -66.30
N GLU A 110 43.18 -29.00 -65.50
CA GLU A 110 41.99 -29.52 -64.84
C GLU A 110 41.75 -28.79 -63.51
N TYR A 111 40.47 -28.62 -63.17
CA TYR A 111 40.07 -28.04 -61.89
C TYR A 111 38.78 -28.67 -61.37
N PHE A 112 38.58 -28.58 -60.05
CA PHE A 112 37.30 -28.85 -59.41
C PHE A 112 36.87 -27.66 -58.56
N LEU A 113 35.59 -27.62 -58.19
CA LEU A 113 35.03 -26.65 -57.26
C LEU A 113 34.31 -27.39 -56.13
N THR A 114 34.45 -26.91 -54.90
CA THR A 114 33.60 -27.34 -53.79
C THR A 114 32.21 -26.76 -53.92
N ASN A 115 31.29 -27.28 -53.10
CA ASN A 115 30.04 -26.61 -52.79
C ASN A 115 30.31 -25.21 -52.22
N GLU A 116 29.36 -24.32 -52.44
CA GLU A 116 29.37 -22.99 -51.82
C GLU A 116 29.13 -23.10 -50.31
N PHE A 117 29.91 -22.34 -49.54
CA PHE A 117 29.75 -22.22 -48.10
C PHE A 117 29.87 -20.76 -47.66
N LYS A 118 29.25 -20.42 -46.53
CA LYS A 118 29.28 -19.07 -45.97
C LYS A 118 30.37 -18.93 -44.92
N ILE A 119 31.21 -17.92 -45.03
CA ILE A 119 32.05 -17.44 -43.94
C ILE A 119 31.27 -16.34 -43.21
N SER A 120 31.10 -16.48 -41.91
CA SER A 120 30.34 -15.57 -41.04
C SER A 120 31.22 -14.99 -39.94
N ASN A 121 30.82 -13.82 -39.44
CA ASN A 121 31.32 -13.25 -38.21
C ASN A 121 30.19 -13.01 -37.21
N LEU A 122 29.05 -13.70 -37.32
CA LEU A 122 27.89 -13.44 -36.46
C LEU A 122 27.89 -14.33 -35.22
N ILE A 123 27.58 -13.70 -34.08
CA ILE A 123 27.20 -14.33 -32.82
C ILE A 123 25.74 -13.95 -32.52
N THR A 124 24.93 -14.95 -32.22
CA THR A 124 23.56 -14.77 -31.73
C THR A 124 23.55 -14.83 -30.21
N LEU A 125 23.07 -13.77 -29.56
CA LEU A 125 22.88 -13.71 -28.11
C LEU A 125 21.42 -14.03 -27.75
N LYS A 126 21.23 -14.86 -26.73
CA LYS A 126 19.94 -15.27 -26.18
C LYS A 126 19.91 -14.98 -24.68
N PRO A 127 19.66 -13.72 -24.26
CA PRO A 127 19.58 -13.36 -22.85
C PRO A 127 18.34 -13.99 -22.22
N ASN A 128 18.45 -14.46 -20.97
CA ASN A 128 17.28 -14.74 -20.16
C ASN A 128 16.69 -13.42 -19.65
N THR A 129 15.43 -13.15 -20.00
CA THR A 129 14.71 -11.92 -19.66
C THR A 129 13.48 -12.17 -18.78
N GLU A 130 13.47 -13.26 -17.99
CA GLU A 130 12.36 -13.59 -17.08
C GLU A 130 11.99 -12.43 -16.14
N GLN A 131 12.99 -11.72 -15.61
CA GLN A 131 12.78 -10.53 -14.79
C GLN A 131 13.03 -9.26 -15.61
N SER A 132 12.00 -8.42 -15.72
CA SER A 132 12.05 -7.14 -16.43
C SER A 132 11.88 -5.92 -15.53
N GLU A 133 11.49 -6.11 -14.26
CA GLU A 133 11.32 -5.04 -13.29
C GLU A 133 12.31 -5.19 -12.13
N PHE A 134 12.93 -4.09 -11.74
CA PHE A 134 13.96 -4.03 -10.71
C PHE A 134 13.75 -2.83 -9.78
N GLU A 135 14.19 -2.98 -8.55
CA GLU A 135 14.27 -1.89 -7.58
C GLU A 135 15.68 -1.24 -7.61
N PRO A 136 15.80 0.08 -7.37
CA PRO A 136 17.10 0.70 -7.12
C PRO A 136 17.88 -0.05 -6.02
N GLY A 137 19.20 -0.14 -6.13
CA GLY A 137 20.03 -0.92 -5.19
C GLY A 137 20.05 -2.43 -5.44
N GLN A 138 19.13 -2.97 -6.24
CA GLN A 138 19.06 -4.41 -6.51
C GLN A 138 20.17 -4.87 -7.47
N ASN A 139 20.56 -6.14 -7.34
CA ASN A 139 21.45 -6.81 -8.28
C ASN A 139 20.70 -7.23 -9.55
N LEU A 140 21.17 -6.76 -10.70
CA LEU A 140 20.72 -7.15 -12.04
C LEU A 140 21.61 -8.29 -12.55
N LEU A 141 21.09 -9.51 -12.47
CA LEU A 141 21.74 -10.70 -13.02
C LEU A 141 21.36 -10.89 -14.49
N ILE A 142 22.35 -10.83 -15.38
CA ILE A 142 22.19 -10.98 -16.82
C ILE A 142 22.99 -12.19 -17.27
N TYR A 143 22.29 -13.18 -17.81
CA TYR A 143 22.90 -14.42 -18.25
C TYR A 143 22.18 -14.95 -19.48
N GLY A 144 22.83 -15.83 -20.23
CA GLY A 144 22.26 -16.42 -21.43
C GLY A 144 23.30 -17.12 -22.30
N ASP A 145 22.85 -17.47 -23.51
CA ASP A 145 23.66 -18.20 -24.49
C ASP A 145 24.19 -17.28 -25.59
N ALA A 146 25.40 -17.58 -26.07
CA ALA A 146 26.09 -16.95 -27.18
C ALA A 146 26.52 -18.03 -28.18
N ILE A 147 25.88 -18.06 -29.34
CA ILE A 147 26.04 -19.12 -30.33
C ILE A 147 26.53 -18.50 -31.64
N LYS A 148 27.62 -19.03 -32.20
CA LYS A 148 28.12 -18.64 -33.52
C LYS A 148 27.15 -19.09 -34.61
N GLU A 149 27.16 -18.45 -35.79
CA GLU A 149 26.23 -18.82 -36.89
C GLU A 149 26.40 -20.29 -37.35
N ASN A 150 27.59 -20.85 -37.23
CA ASN A 150 27.85 -22.27 -37.49
C ASN A 150 27.28 -23.24 -36.42
N GLY A 151 26.64 -22.73 -35.36
CA GLY A 151 26.04 -23.51 -34.27
C GLY A 151 26.99 -23.86 -33.12
N GLN A 152 28.27 -23.52 -33.21
CA GLN A 152 29.25 -23.75 -32.14
C GLN A 152 29.14 -22.70 -31.03
N PRO A 153 29.50 -23.05 -29.78
CA PRO A 153 29.57 -22.09 -28.68
C PRO A 153 30.60 -20.99 -28.97
N ALA A 154 30.25 -19.74 -28.67
CA ALA A 154 31.20 -18.63 -28.71
C ALA A 154 32.11 -18.61 -27.48
N ASN A 155 33.35 -18.15 -27.63
CA ASN A 155 34.31 -17.97 -26.53
C ASN A 155 34.99 -16.60 -26.66
N GLY A 156 34.67 -15.69 -25.77
CA GLY A 156 35.11 -14.30 -25.91
C GLY A 156 34.65 -13.39 -24.78
N PHE A 157 34.27 -12.16 -25.13
CA PHE A 157 33.88 -11.12 -24.20
C PHE A 157 32.48 -10.62 -24.51
N ILE A 158 31.83 -10.09 -23.48
CA ILE A 158 30.55 -9.41 -23.59
C ILE A 158 30.64 -8.05 -22.89
N GLU A 159 30.16 -7.01 -23.54
CA GLU A 159 30.10 -5.64 -23.04
C GLU A 159 28.63 -5.28 -22.82
N LEU A 160 28.30 -4.91 -21.59
CA LEU A 160 27.01 -4.38 -21.19
C LEU A 160 27.08 -2.86 -21.12
N GLU A 161 26.10 -2.22 -21.74
CA GLU A 161 25.80 -0.80 -21.56
C GLU A 161 24.33 -0.64 -21.14
N LEU A 162 24.09 -0.02 -20.00
CA LEU A 162 22.75 0.34 -19.54
C LEU A 162 22.50 1.83 -19.80
N VAL A 163 21.50 2.18 -20.61
CA VAL A 163 21.21 3.57 -21.02
C VAL A 163 19.78 3.95 -20.67
N ILE A 164 19.57 5.16 -20.16
CA ILE A 164 18.22 5.72 -19.97
C ILE A 164 17.66 6.08 -21.35
N ALA A 165 16.46 5.59 -21.70
CA ALA A 165 15.87 5.83 -23.02
C ALA A 165 15.77 7.32 -23.41
N ASN A 166 15.74 8.23 -22.42
CA ASN A 166 15.52 9.66 -22.58
C ASN A 166 16.55 10.57 -21.86
N GLY A 167 17.76 10.10 -21.50
CA GLY A 167 18.69 10.92 -20.71
C GLY A 167 20.18 10.56 -20.82
N SER A 168 21.03 11.56 -20.61
CA SER A 168 22.45 11.56 -21.01
C SER A 168 23.48 11.26 -19.92
N SER A 169 23.09 10.99 -18.67
CA SER A 169 24.01 11.28 -17.55
C SER A 169 24.50 10.14 -16.67
N ASN A 170 24.19 8.86 -16.88
CA ASN A 170 24.85 7.76 -16.15
C ASN A 170 24.69 6.41 -16.87
N ASN A 171 25.53 6.17 -17.88
CA ASN A 171 25.59 4.84 -18.50
C ASN A 171 26.39 3.91 -17.59
N ILE A 172 25.80 2.77 -17.22
CA ILE A 172 26.55 1.72 -16.52
C ILE A 172 27.21 0.86 -17.60
N LEU A 173 28.55 0.82 -17.55
CA LEU A 173 29.37 0.01 -18.45
C LEU A 173 30.02 -1.12 -17.66
N GLN A 174 29.80 -2.36 -18.10
CA GLN A 174 30.42 -3.54 -17.50
C GLN A 174 30.91 -4.49 -18.58
N LYS A 175 32.06 -5.12 -18.33
CA LYS A 175 32.60 -6.17 -19.19
C LYS A 175 32.51 -7.51 -18.50
N GLY A 176 32.15 -8.54 -19.25
CA GLY A 176 32.12 -9.93 -18.84
C GLY A 176 32.82 -10.82 -19.86
N THR A 177 32.84 -12.11 -19.57
CA THR A 177 33.39 -13.15 -20.44
C THR A 177 32.29 -14.10 -20.89
N ILE A 178 32.51 -14.69 -22.06
CA ILE A 178 31.67 -15.74 -22.64
C ILE A 178 32.54 -16.99 -22.66
N ASN A 179 32.12 -18.02 -21.92
CA ASN A 179 32.83 -19.29 -21.84
C ASN A 179 31.90 -20.42 -22.27
N ASN A 180 32.36 -21.22 -23.24
CA ASN A 180 31.60 -22.32 -23.82
C ASN A 180 30.17 -21.92 -24.23
N GLY A 181 30.04 -20.75 -24.86
CA GLY A 181 28.76 -20.22 -25.33
C GLY A 181 27.82 -19.74 -24.24
N MET A 182 28.25 -19.64 -22.98
CA MET A 182 27.45 -19.09 -21.89
C MET A 182 28.10 -17.83 -21.32
N TYR A 183 27.27 -16.88 -20.91
CA TYR A 183 27.72 -15.68 -20.18
C TYR A 183 26.85 -15.44 -18.95
N SER A 184 27.44 -14.82 -17.94
CA SER A 184 26.75 -14.36 -16.74
C SER A 184 27.44 -13.12 -16.20
N MET A 185 26.66 -12.09 -15.90
CA MET A 185 27.11 -10.80 -15.39
C MET A 185 26.17 -10.37 -14.27
N ASN A 186 26.73 -9.90 -13.16
CA ASN A 186 25.97 -9.29 -12.09
C ASN A 186 26.31 -7.80 -12.04
N VAL A 187 25.29 -6.96 -12.21
CA VAL A 187 25.39 -5.50 -12.20
C VAL A 187 24.67 -4.97 -10.95
N VAL A 188 25.36 -4.21 -10.11
CA VAL A 188 24.72 -3.57 -8.94
C VAL A 188 24.07 -2.27 -9.40
N LEU A 189 22.75 -2.17 -9.27
CA LEU A 189 22.03 -0.93 -9.60
C LEU A 189 22.25 0.11 -8.49
N PRO A 190 22.53 1.39 -8.79
CA PRO A 190 22.68 2.43 -7.77
C PRO A 190 21.40 2.62 -6.94
N GLU A 191 21.52 2.90 -5.64
CA GLU A 191 20.37 3.15 -4.75
C GLU A 191 19.55 4.38 -5.15
N LYS A 192 20.22 5.41 -5.70
CA LYS A 192 19.60 6.63 -6.22
C LYS A 192 19.33 6.55 -7.73
N MET A 193 19.25 5.35 -8.29
CA MET A 193 18.94 5.17 -9.70
C MET A 193 17.52 5.69 -9.98
N LYS A 194 17.38 6.56 -10.97
CA LYS A 194 16.10 7.14 -11.36
C LYS A 194 15.12 6.07 -11.84
N ALA A 195 13.85 6.20 -11.47
CA ALA A 195 12.81 5.32 -11.97
C ALA A 195 12.57 5.53 -13.48
N GLY A 196 12.24 4.46 -14.20
CA GLY A 196 11.97 4.54 -15.63
C GLY A 196 12.46 3.35 -16.44
N LYS A 197 12.34 3.47 -17.76
CA LYS A 197 12.78 2.45 -18.72
C LYS A 197 14.24 2.66 -19.08
N TYR A 198 15.02 1.59 -18.95
CA TYR A 198 16.41 1.52 -19.34
C TYR A 198 16.59 0.50 -20.46
N LEU A 199 17.38 0.87 -21.47
CA LEU A 199 17.79 -0.01 -22.55
C LEU A 199 19.08 -0.71 -22.13
N VAL A 200 19.02 -2.03 -21.99
CA VAL A 200 20.19 -2.89 -21.86
C VAL A 200 20.70 -3.17 -23.26
N LYS A 201 21.96 -2.80 -23.54
CA LYS A 201 22.66 -3.17 -24.76
C LYS A 201 23.75 -4.16 -24.42
N LEU A 202 23.70 -5.32 -25.05
CA LEU A 202 24.72 -6.35 -24.94
C LEU A 202 25.47 -6.44 -26.26
N ASN A 203 26.80 -6.37 -26.20
CA ASN A 203 27.67 -6.53 -27.36
C ASN A 203 28.67 -7.66 -27.08
N ALA A 204 28.61 -8.74 -27.85
CA ALA A 204 29.54 -9.85 -27.76
C ALA A 204 30.58 -9.80 -28.87
N TYR A 205 31.80 -10.20 -28.56
CA TYR A 205 32.86 -10.38 -29.55
C TYR A 205 33.90 -11.41 -29.10
N GLU A 206 34.55 -12.05 -30.07
CA GLU A 206 35.75 -12.85 -29.84
C GLU A 206 37.01 -12.03 -30.16
N VAL A 207 38.16 -12.48 -29.68
CA VAL A 207 39.45 -11.82 -29.92
C VAL A 207 40.41 -12.82 -30.55
N ALA A 208 40.97 -12.47 -31.70
CA ALA A 208 42.00 -13.25 -32.37
C ALA A 208 43.39 -13.04 -31.73
N LEU A 209 44.38 -13.85 -32.15
CA LEU A 209 45.76 -13.79 -31.63
C LEU A 209 46.44 -12.42 -31.84
N ASP A 210 46.00 -11.67 -32.84
CA ASP A 210 46.46 -10.31 -33.17
C ASP A 210 45.72 -9.22 -32.37
N ASN A 211 44.96 -9.59 -31.34
CA ASN A 211 44.08 -8.73 -30.54
C ASN A 211 42.95 -8.05 -31.33
N THR A 212 42.64 -8.48 -32.55
CA THR A 212 41.52 -7.93 -33.31
C THR A 212 40.20 -8.55 -32.86
N LYS A 213 39.15 -7.71 -32.75
CA LYS A 213 37.78 -8.18 -32.47
C LYS A 213 37.23 -8.92 -33.70
N THR A 214 37.05 -10.23 -33.58
CA THR A 214 36.37 -11.11 -34.55
C THR A 214 34.97 -11.43 -34.04
N ASN A 215 34.22 -12.28 -34.78
CA ASN A 215 32.88 -12.79 -34.47
C ASN A 215 32.06 -11.93 -33.50
N LYS A 216 31.12 -11.13 -34.00
CA LYS A 216 30.40 -10.10 -33.25
C LYS A 216 28.89 -10.40 -33.21
N GLY A 217 28.26 -9.98 -32.12
CA GLY A 217 26.82 -10.06 -31.95
C GLY A 217 26.33 -8.94 -31.03
N PHE A 218 25.08 -8.53 -31.19
CA PHE A 218 24.45 -7.61 -30.25
C PHE A 218 22.99 -7.96 -30.01
N VAL A 219 22.47 -7.61 -28.84
CA VAL A 219 21.05 -7.68 -28.52
C VAL A 219 20.70 -6.54 -27.57
N ASN A 220 19.52 -5.96 -27.78
CA ASN A 220 19.01 -4.89 -26.94
C ASN A 220 17.64 -5.27 -26.38
N TYR A 221 17.41 -5.00 -25.09
CA TYR A 221 16.10 -5.19 -24.46
C TYR A 221 15.89 -4.15 -23.36
N ASN A 222 14.63 -3.94 -22.97
CA ASN A 222 14.29 -2.95 -21.96
C ASN A 222 14.10 -3.61 -20.59
N ILE A 223 14.55 -2.90 -19.56
CA ILE A 223 14.20 -3.16 -18.15
C ILE A 223 13.51 -1.92 -17.56
N GLN A 224 12.73 -2.13 -16.51
CA GLN A 224 12.01 -1.08 -15.80
C GLN A 224 12.54 -0.96 -14.37
N ILE A 225 12.98 0.23 -13.99
CA ILE A 225 13.33 0.57 -12.61
C ILE A 225 12.10 1.15 -11.93
N LYS A 226 11.72 0.59 -10.77
CA LYS A 226 10.57 1.05 -9.98
C LYS A 226 10.86 2.36 -9.26
N GLN A 227 9.82 3.15 -9.08
CA GLN A 227 9.86 4.33 -8.21
C GLN A 227 9.55 3.90 -6.78
N ILE A 228 10.46 4.19 -5.85
CA ILE A 228 10.31 3.78 -4.44
C ILE A 228 10.12 5.03 -3.57
N PRO A 229 9.02 5.14 -2.81
CA PRO A 229 8.83 6.23 -1.86
C PRO A 229 9.89 6.20 -0.75
N THR A 230 10.57 7.33 -0.53
CA THR A 230 11.63 7.44 0.49
C THR A 230 11.33 8.48 1.58
N SER A 231 10.62 9.56 1.26
CA SER A 231 10.24 10.58 2.24
C SER A 231 8.88 11.21 1.92
N LEU A 232 8.22 11.73 2.96
CA LEU A 232 6.98 12.48 2.88
C LEU A 232 7.21 13.86 3.49
N GLU A 233 6.86 14.91 2.75
CA GLU A 233 6.95 16.30 3.18
C GLU A 233 5.56 16.92 3.30
N ILE A 234 5.36 17.80 4.28
CA ILE A 234 4.16 18.64 4.40
C ILE A 234 4.57 20.09 4.24
N ILE A 235 4.01 20.75 3.24
CA ILE A 235 4.18 22.17 2.94
C ILE A 235 2.92 22.91 3.36
N LEU A 236 3.09 23.89 4.24
CA LEU A 236 2.06 24.86 4.60
C LEU A 236 2.32 26.14 3.82
N LYS A 237 1.27 26.75 3.27
CA LYS A 237 1.40 28.06 2.61
C LYS A 237 1.79 29.16 3.59
N ASP A 238 1.09 29.19 4.72
CA ASP A 238 1.32 30.12 5.81
C ASP A 238 1.40 29.32 7.11
N LYS A 239 2.41 29.61 7.94
CA LYS A 239 2.54 29.01 9.28
C LYS A 239 1.72 29.78 10.32
N ASP A 240 1.42 31.05 10.04
CA ASP A 240 0.64 31.92 10.90
C ASP A 240 -0.69 32.23 10.20
N VAL A 241 -1.77 31.68 10.71
CA VAL A 241 -3.09 31.72 10.09
C VAL A 241 -4.00 32.61 10.91
N LYS A 242 -4.63 33.61 10.27
CA LYS A 242 -5.67 34.41 10.93
C LYS A 242 -6.94 33.57 11.10
N PRO A 243 -7.67 33.70 12.22
CA PRO A 243 -8.93 33.01 12.38
C PRO A 243 -9.92 33.44 11.28
N GLY A 244 -10.73 32.51 10.77
CA GLY A 244 -11.60 32.73 9.61
C GLY A 244 -10.94 32.50 8.25
N ASN A 245 -9.59 32.55 8.17
CA ASN A 245 -8.87 32.19 6.95
C ASN A 245 -8.57 30.68 6.93
N PRO A 246 -8.70 30.00 5.78
CA PRO A 246 -8.36 28.59 5.69
C PRO A 246 -6.85 28.38 5.72
N VAL A 247 -6.40 27.30 6.36
CA VAL A 247 -5.02 26.81 6.22
C VAL A 247 -4.89 26.02 4.91
N GLU A 248 -3.86 26.32 4.11
CA GLU A 248 -3.56 25.62 2.86
C GLU A 248 -2.40 24.65 3.07
N ILE A 249 -2.70 23.35 2.98
CA ILE A 249 -1.80 22.23 3.28
C ILE A 249 -1.54 21.44 2.00
N LYS A 250 -0.27 21.17 1.68
CA LYS A 250 0.14 20.31 0.55
C LYS A 250 1.09 19.24 1.05
N THR A 251 0.90 18.01 0.59
CA THR A 251 1.82 16.90 0.87
C THR A 251 2.60 16.54 -0.38
N ILE A 252 3.88 16.21 -0.24
CA ILE A 252 4.73 15.73 -1.34
C ILE A 252 5.39 14.43 -0.91
N LEU A 253 5.17 13.37 -1.68
CA LEU A 253 5.86 12.10 -1.52
C LEU A 253 7.06 12.11 -2.46
N HIS A 254 8.26 11.85 -1.96
CA HIS A 254 9.49 11.84 -2.76
C HIS A 254 9.99 10.43 -3.01
N ASP A 255 10.64 10.23 -4.15
CA ASP A 255 11.29 8.99 -4.53
C ASP A 255 12.78 8.93 -4.14
N GLN A 256 13.49 7.87 -4.56
CA GLN A 256 14.92 7.68 -4.29
C GLN A 256 15.84 8.76 -4.87
N THR A 257 15.35 9.58 -5.80
CA THR A 257 16.06 10.72 -6.39
C THR A 257 15.63 12.06 -5.80
N GLY A 258 14.57 12.08 -4.98
CA GLY A 258 13.94 13.29 -4.46
C GLY A 258 12.83 13.84 -5.38
N GLU A 259 12.55 13.20 -6.51
CA GLU A 259 11.46 13.58 -7.41
C GLU A 259 10.10 13.21 -6.78
N SER A 260 9.06 13.98 -7.11
CA SER A 260 7.72 13.76 -6.56
C SER A 260 7.05 12.53 -7.15
N ILE A 261 6.37 11.77 -6.30
CA ILE A 261 5.52 10.63 -6.65
C ILE A 261 4.06 11.08 -6.61
N GLU A 262 3.33 10.83 -7.71
CA GLU A 262 1.89 10.96 -7.74
C GLU A 262 1.25 9.80 -6.97
N SER A 263 0.68 10.11 -5.80
CA SER A 263 0.06 9.13 -4.90
C SER A 263 -1.05 9.82 -4.08
N THR A 264 -1.59 9.10 -3.11
CA THR A 264 -2.56 9.58 -2.13
C THR A 264 -1.92 9.63 -0.75
N SER A 265 -2.16 10.72 -0.03
CA SER A 265 -1.76 10.90 1.37
C SER A 265 -2.99 11.09 2.25
N VAL A 266 -2.93 10.58 3.47
CA VAL A 266 -3.96 10.79 4.50
C VAL A 266 -3.49 11.89 5.43
N ILE A 267 -4.23 13.00 5.46
CA ILE A 267 -3.95 14.18 6.29
C ILE A 267 -4.86 14.15 7.52
N THR A 268 -4.30 14.46 8.69
CA THR A 268 -5.00 14.59 9.97
C THR A 268 -4.47 15.82 10.70
N ILE A 269 -5.34 16.75 11.03
CA ILE A 269 -5.03 17.96 11.78
C ILE A 269 -5.49 17.76 13.23
N LYS A 270 -4.65 18.15 14.18
CA LYS A 270 -4.92 18.10 15.62
C LYS A 270 -4.75 19.47 16.24
N THR A 271 -5.55 19.73 17.26
CA THR A 271 -5.34 20.82 18.21
C THR A 271 -4.15 20.53 19.12
N ASP A 272 -3.76 21.52 19.91
CA ASP A 272 -2.81 21.41 21.02
C ASP A 272 -3.24 20.37 22.07
N THR A 273 -4.55 20.18 22.26
CA THR A 273 -5.14 19.15 23.14
C THR A 273 -5.15 17.74 22.54
N LEU A 274 -4.58 17.54 21.34
CA LEU A 274 -4.58 16.29 20.57
C LEU A 274 -5.97 15.85 20.09
N GLU A 275 -6.96 16.74 20.13
CA GLU A 275 -8.30 16.51 19.60
C GLU A 275 -8.30 16.76 18.08
N ILE A 276 -9.17 16.07 17.35
CA ILE A 276 -9.38 16.32 15.91
C ILE A 276 -10.59 17.24 15.77
N PRO A 277 -10.42 18.48 15.28
CA PRO A 277 -11.54 19.34 14.94
C PRO A 277 -12.46 18.69 13.90
N GLU A 278 -13.74 19.09 13.89
CA GLU A 278 -14.69 18.56 12.92
C GLU A 278 -14.19 18.77 11.48
N GLY A 279 -14.22 17.69 10.68
CA GLY A 279 -13.75 17.71 9.29
C GLY A 279 -12.23 17.73 9.11
N ALA A 280 -11.43 17.60 10.18
CA ALA A 280 -9.98 17.79 10.13
C ALA A 280 -9.14 16.51 9.98
N GLY A 281 -9.76 15.32 9.81
CA GLY A 281 -9.02 14.07 9.62
C GLY A 281 -9.77 12.80 10.04
N PRO A 282 -9.41 11.62 9.52
CA PRO A 282 -8.46 11.38 8.43
C PRO A 282 -9.05 11.71 7.04
N ILE A 283 -8.35 12.52 6.24
CA ILE A 283 -8.79 12.95 4.90
C ILE A 283 -7.78 12.49 3.85
N GLU A 284 -8.26 11.80 2.82
CA GLU A 284 -7.43 11.36 1.70
C GLU A 284 -7.33 12.45 0.62
N LYS A 285 -6.10 12.82 0.27
CA LYS A 285 -5.78 13.84 -0.74
C LYS A 285 -4.62 13.40 -1.62
N LYS A 286 -4.67 13.76 -2.90
CA LYS A 286 -3.55 13.54 -3.82
C LYS A 286 -2.32 14.31 -3.35
N THR A 287 -1.15 13.70 -3.48
CA THR A 287 0.13 14.40 -3.30
C THR A 287 0.30 15.45 -4.40
N GLY A 288 1.00 16.55 -4.09
CA GLY A 288 1.26 17.63 -5.04
C GLY A 288 0.19 18.74 -5.08
N GLU A 289 -1.00 18.51 -4.55
CA GLU A 289 -2.12 19.48 -4.56
C GLU A 289 -2.32 20.14 -3.18
N TYR A 290 -2.76 21.40 -3.18
CA TYR A 290 -3.14 22.10 -1.95
C TYR A 290 -4.56 21.74 -1.53
N PHE A 291 -4.70 21.32 -0.28
CA PHE A 291 -5.96 21.16 0.43
C PHE A 291 -6.20 22.38 1.33
N LYS A 292 -7.40 22.95 1.27
CA LYS A 292 -7.81 24.06 2.14
C LYS A 292 -8.66 23.52 3.28
N PHE A 293 -8.22 23.72 4.51
CA PHE A 293 -9.00 23.41 5.71
C PHE A 293 -9.51 24.72 6.34
N PRO A 294 -10.83 24.91 6.49
CA PRO A 294 -11.39 26.14 7.05
C PRO A 294 -11.15 26.23 8.57
N ILE A 295 -10.69 27.39 9.04
CA ILE A 295 -10.61 27.74 10.47
C ILE A 295 -11.79 28.67 10.79
N VAL A 296 -12.54 28.37 11.84
CA VAL A 296 -13.66 29.25 12.26
C VAL A 296 -13.13 30.60 12.77
N TYR A 297 -13.90 31.68 12.58
CA TYR A 297 -13.44 33.04 12.90
C TYR A 297 -13.25 33.29 14.40
N ASN A 298 -13.92 32.52 15.25
CA ASN A 298 -13.84 32.60 16.70
C ASN A 298 -12.96 31.49 17.31
N GLU A 299 -12.17 30.77 16.48
CA GLU A 299 -11.26 29.73 16.95
C GLU A 299 -10.18 30.35 17.85
N PRO A 300 -10.06 29.93 19.13
CA PRO A 300 -9.07 30.49 20.03
C PRO A 300 -7.63 30.36 19.48
N PRO A 301 -6.73 31.29 19.83
CA PRO A 301 -5.33 31.20 19.47
C PRO A 301 -4.71 29.91 20.01
N ALA A 302 -4.19 29.07 19.11
CA ALA A 302 -3.62 27.79 19.44
C ALA A 302 -2.62 27.35 18.36
N THR A 303 -1.70 26.46 18.72
CA THR A 303 -0.81 25.79 17.76
C THR A 303 -1.43 24.45 17.38
N TRP A 304 -1.75 24.28 16.11
CA TRP A 304 -2.30 23.04 15.57
C TRP A 304 -1.23 22.25 14.83
N THR A 305 -1.31 20.92 14.90
CA THR A 305 -0.36 20.00 14.29
C THR A 305 -1.02 19.27 13.13
N VAL A 306 -0.38 19.29 11.97
CA VAL A 306 -0.76 18.52 10.78
C VAL A 306 0.09 17.26 10.73
N HIS A 307 -0.55 16.11 10.70
CA HIS A 307 0.07 14.81 10.46
C HIS A 307 -0.34 14.29 9.09
N ALA A 308 0.61 13.77 8.33
CA ALA A 308 0.34 13.12 7.06
C ALA A 308 0.93 11.71 7.03
N VAL A 309 0.22 10.79 6.37
CA VAL A 309 0.67 9.40 6.17
C VAL A 309 0.51 9.02 4.70
N SER A 310 1.56 8.45 4.10
CA SER A 310 1.54 7.93 2.73
C SER A 310 2.55 6.80 2.61
N ASN A 311 2.17 5.65 2.05
CA ASN A 311 3.06 4.50 1.83
C ASN A 311 3.93 4.14 3.06
N GLU A 312 3.30 4.08 4.25
CA GLU A 312 3.96 3.83 5.56
C GLU A 312 4.89 4.94 6.07
N LEU A 313 5.16 5.96 5.25
CA LEU A 313 5.90 7.16 5.65
C LEU A 313 4.95 8.12 6.37
N THR A 314 5.48 8.75 7.42
CA THR A 314 4.76 9.71 8.26
C THR A 314 5.50 11.03 8.31
N ALA A 315 4.78 12.14 8.22
CA ALA A 315 5.33 13.48 8.38
C ALA A 315 4.46 14.29 9.35
N GLU A 316 5.06 15.28 10.01
CA GLU A 316 4.36 16.20 10.90
C GLU A 316 4.90 17.63 10.76
N THR A 317 4.01 18.59 10.89
CA THR A 317 4.33 20.03 10.90
C THR A 317 3.26 20.77 11.70
N SER A 318 3.48 22.03 12.06
CA SER A 318 2.52 22.82 12.84
C SER A 318 2.30 24.22 12.26
N PHE A 319 1.11 24.76 12.53
CA PHE A 319 0.75 26.15 12.26
C PHE A 319 0.11 26.77 13.49
N THR A 320 0.17 28.10 13.58
CA THR A 320 -0.35 28.89 14.69
C THR A 320 -1.56 29.69 14.24
N ILE A 321 -2.65 29.61 15.00
CA ILE A 321 -3.81 30.48 14.83
C ILE A 321 -3.53 31.77 15.61
N LEU A 322 -3.52 32.90 14.90
CA LEU A 322 -3.20 34.20 15.48
C LEU A 322 -4.34 34.76 16.33
N GLU A 323 -3.96 35.64 17.25
CA GLU A 323 -4.90 36.50 17.97
C GLU A 323 -5.52 37.53 17.02
N ASN A 324 -6.85 37.65 17.06
CA ASN A 324 -7.62 38.67 16.36
C ASN A 324 -8.44 39.48 17.35
N HIS A 325 -7.99 40.70 17.66
CA HIS A 325 -8.73 41.67 18.47
C HIS A 325 -9.58 42.57 17.56
N GLU A 326 -10.82 42.18 17.29
CA GLU A 326 -11.68 42.90 16.36
C GLU A 326 -13.11 43.09 16.91
N ILE A 327 -13.66 44.29 16.67
CA ILE A 327 -15.04 44.64 17.06
C ILE A 327 -15.80 45.14 15.83
N SER A 328 -17.05 44.73 15.71
CA SER A 328 -18.03 45.29 14.79
C SER A 328 -18.93 46.27 15.53
N VAL A 329 -19.26 47.39 14.89
CA VAL A 329 -20.09 48.44 15.47
C VAL A 329 -21.24 48.72 14.52
N GLU A 330 -22.46 48.54 15.00
CA GLU A 330 -23.68 48.82 14.25
C GLU A 330 -24.55 49.82 15.00
N LEU A 331 -25.21 50.72 14.27
CA LEU A 331 -26.16 51.65 14.84
C LEU A 331 -27.59 51.18 14.53
N VAL A 332 -28.32 50.78 15.58
CA VAL A 332 -29.72 50.33 15.46
C VAL A 332 -30.58 51.17 16.39
N ASN A 333 -31.55 51.92 15.84
CA ASN A 333 -32.48 52.74 16.62
C ASN A 333 -31.77 53.64 17.66
N GLN A 334 -30.78 54.43 17.22
CA GLN A 334 -30.01 55.37 18.06
C GLN A 334 -29.20 54.69 19.18
N THR A 335 -29.02 53.38 19.09
CA THR A 335 -28.20 52.58 20.00
C THR A 335 -27.01 52.02 19.23
N LEU A 336 -25.80 52.32 19.69
CA LEU A 336 -24.59 51.67 19.20
C LEU A 336 -24.52 50.27 19.80
N VAL A 337 -24.51 49.26 18.93
CA VAL A 337 -24.29 47.86 19.27
C VAL A 337 -22.84 47.55 18.92
N VAL A 338 -22.01 47.37 19.95
CA VAL A 338 -20.61 46.98 19.78
C VAL A 338 -20.52 45.49 20.04
N THR A 339 -20.07 44.73 19.05
CA THR A 339 -19.99 43.27 19.09
C THR A 339 -18.55 42.84 18.91
N ASN A 340 -18.05 41.93 19.74
CA ASN A 340 -16.75 41.31 19.55
C ASN A 340 -16.83 40.29 18.40
N VAL A 341 -16.08 40.54 17.32
CA VAL A 341 -15.96 39.64 16.17
C VAL A 341 -14.57 38.99 16.08
N GLY A 342 -13.74 39.21 17.11
CA GLY A 342 -12.46 38.56 17.30
C GLY A 342 -12.56 37.17 17.90
N ASN A 343 -11.44 36.46 17.97
CA ASN A 343 -11.34 35.11 18.54
C ASN A 343 -10.91 35.07 20.01
N ILE A 344 -10.73 36.24 20.63
CA ILE A 344 -10.39 36.39 22.04
C ILE A 344 -11.27 37.45 22.71
N PRO A 345 -11.43 37.41 24.05
CA PRO A 345 -12.15 38.46 24.76
C PRO A 345 -11.58 39.84 24.46
N TYR A 346 -12.44 40.76 24.04
CA TYR A 346 -12.03 42.13 23.77
C TYR A 346 -11.98 42.90 25.08
N ASN A 347 -10.80 43.35 25.46
CA ASN A 347 -10.57 44.13 26.66
C ASN A 347 -9.74 45.38 26.33
N ALA A 348 -10.43 46.49 26.06
CA ALA A 348 -9.80 47.77 25.76
C ALA A 348 -10.72 48.94 26.12
N THR A 349 -10.13 50.11 26.33
CA THR A 349 -10.88 51.36 26.47
C THR A 349 -11.29 51.86 25.09
N ILE A 350 -12.59 52.07 24.87
CA ILE A 350 -13.14 52.68 23.65
C ILE A 350 -13.52 54.13 23.91
N ASN A 351 -13.35 54.99 22.92
CA ASN A 351 -13.76 56.39 22.97
C ASN A 351 -14.97 56.60 22.05
N ILE A 352 -16.10 57.04 22.63
CA ILE A 352 -17.30 57.37 21.87
C ILE A 352 -17.41 58.90 21.81
N ARG A 353 -17.36 59.44 20.59
CA ARG A 353 -17.47 60.87 20.28
C ARG A 353 -18.81 61.20 19.64
N ILE A 354 -19.52 62.18 20.20
CA ILE A 354 -20.76 62.74 19.67
C ILE A 354 -20.54 64.24 19.49
N GLY A 355 -20.38 64.70 18.25
CA GLY A 355 -20.00 66.09 17.96
C GLY A 355 -18.66 66.47 18.61
N ASN A 356 -18.68 67.42 19.55
CA ASN A 356 -17.49 67.93 20.25
C ASN A 356 -17.21 67.22 21.59
N ILE A 357 -18.04 66.27 22.00
CA ILE A 357 -17.90 65.58 23.29
C ILE A 357 -17.46 64.15 23.06
N SER A 358 -16.43 63.74 23.78
CA SER A 358 -15.91 62.37 23.78
C SER A 358 -15.95 61.81 25.19
N LYS A 359 -16.30 60.54 25.33
CA LYS A 359 -16.23 59.82 26.61
C LYS A 359 -15.60 58.45 26.44
N ASP A 360 -14.68 58.12 27.34
CA ASP A 360 -14.00 56.84 27.40
C ASP A 360 -14.83 55.83 28.19
N PHE A 361 -14.88 54.59 27.69
CA PHE A 361 -15.53 53.45 28.31
C PHE A 361 -14.59 52.25 28.31
N ASP A 362 -14.38 51.65 29.47
CA ASP A 362 -13.70 50.36 29.54
C ASP A 362 -14.65 49.27 29.04
N LEU A 363 -14.31 48.68 27.89
CA LEU A 363 -15.12 47.67 27.24
C LEU A 363 -14.50 46.30 27.46
N PHE A 364 -15.22 45.46 28.19
CA PHE A 364 -14.95 44.02 28.26
C PHE A 364 -16.08 43.27 27.55
N LEU A 365 -15.76 42.64 26.41
CA LEU A 365 -16.69 41.78 25.69
C LEU A 365 -16.12 40.36 25.62
N PRO A 366 -16.87 39.32 26.06
CA PRO A 366 -16.53 37.95 25.70
C PRO A 366 -16.59 37.77 24.17
N VAL A 367 -16.05 36.67 23.65
CA VAL A 367 -16.18 36.32 22.22
C VAL A 367 -17.66 36.24 21.85
N ASP A 368 -18.04 36.83 20.72
CA ASP A 368 -19.42 37.00 20.25
C ASP A 368 -20.34 37.81 21.20
N GLY A 369 -19.77 38.39 22.26
CA GLY A 369 -20.47 39.27 23.19
C GLY A 369 -20.76 40.63 22.56
N SER A 370 -21.88 41.23 22.95
CA SER A 370 -22.24 42.59 22.53
C SER A 370 -22.68 43.47 23.70
N ASN A 371 -22.31 44.74 23.64
CA ASN A 371 -22.80 45.79 24.54
C ASN A 371 -23.56 46.86 23.75
N LYS A 372 -24.51 47.49 24.42
CA LYS A 372 -25.42 48.46 23.81
C LYS A 372 -25.29 49.82 24.51
N TYR A 373 -24.91 50.82 23.74
CA TYR A 373 -24.77 52.20 24.20
C TYR A 373 -25.85 53.05 23.54
N GLY A 374 -26.83 53.50 24.31
CA GLY A 374 -27.83 54.44 23.76
C GLY A 374 -27.29 55.86 23.80
N LEU A 375 -27.48 56.55 22.68
CA LEU A 375 -27.01 57.90 22.47
C LEU A 375 -28.11 58.88 22.86
N LYS A 376 -27.81 59.85 23.74
CA LYS A 376 -28.75 60.90 24.13
C LYS A 376 -28.09 62.27 24.08
N THR A 377 -28.83 63.25 23.55
CA THR A 377 -28.41 64.65 23.41
C THR A 377 -29.40 65.59 24.07
N GLU A 378 -28.92 66.78 24.45
CA GLU A 378 -29.72 67.84 25.08
C GLU A 378 -30.63 68.57 24.09
N HIS A 379 -30.26 68.61 22.81
CA HIS A 379 -31.04 69.19 21.73
C HIS A 379 -31.24 68.16 20.61
N ALA A 380 -32.42 68.20 19.99
CA ALA A 380 -32.67 67.40 18.80
C ALA A 380 -31.85 67.95 17.62
N GLY A 381 -31.12 67.09 16.93
CA GLY A 381 -30.25 67.52 15.82
C GLY A 381 -29.49 66.37 15.17
N GLU A 382 -28.83 66.67 14.07
CA GLU A 382 -27.89 65.75 13.42
C GLU A 382 -26.52 65.86 14.05
N TYR A 383 -26.02 64.74 14.58
CA TYR A 383 -24.71 64.65 15.20
C TYR A 383 -23.85 63.62 14.49
N GLU A 384 -22.57 63.94 14.31
CA GLU A 384 -21.57 62.96 13.89
C GLU A 384 -21.18 62.12 15.10
N VAL A 385 -21.41 60.82 14.99
CA VAL A 385 -21.08 59.81 16.00
C VAL A 385 -19.88 59.03 15.49
N GLU A 386 -18.82 59.01 16.28
CA GLU A 386 -17.59 58.29 15.96
C GLU A 386 -17.18 57.41 17.14
N LEU A 387 -16.81 56.16 16.85
CA LEU A 387 -16.24 55.25 17.84
C LEU A 387 -14.78 54.99 17.47
N MET A 388 -13.89 55.31 18.40
CA MET A 388 -12.45 55.03 18.29
C MET A 388 -12.04 53.93 19.26
N ASP A 389 -11.15 53.06 18.84
CA ASP A 389 -10.56 52.05 19.72
C ASP A 389 -9.43 52.64 20.60
N GLY A 390 -8.86 51.83 21.48
CA GLY A 390 -7.76 52.23 22.36
C GLY A 390 -6.49 52.71 21.64
N THR A 391 -6.38 52.50 20.32
CA THR A 391 -5.30 53.01 19.47
C THR A 391 -5.65 54.32 18.75
N ARG A 392 -6.81 54.92 19.08
CA ARG A 392 -7.39 56.11 18.43
C ARG A 392 -7.70 55.92 16.95
N THR A 393 -7.88 54.68 16.49
CA THR A 393 -8.35 54.42 15.13
C THR A 393 -9.87 54.43 15.10
N SER A 394 -10.46 55.21 14.18
CA SER A 394 -11.92 55.26 13.99
C SER A 394 -12.42 53.92 13.45
N LYS A 395 -13.22 53.20 14.24
CA LYS A 395 -13.89 51.95 13.86
C LYS A 395 -15.27 52.17 13.26
N PHE A 396 -15.90 53.30 13.58
CA PHE A 396 -17.24 53.65 13.11
C PHE A 396 -17.38 55.16 13.05
N LYS A 397 -18.01 55.68 11.99
CA LYS A 397 -18.28 57.12 11.82
C LYS A 397 -19.52 57.34 10.96
N GLU A 398 -20.59 57.87 11.56
CA GLU A 398 -21.85 58.13 10.86
C GLU A 398 -22.57 59.37 11.42
N LYS A 399 -23.39 60.03 10.59
CA LYS A 399 -24.27 61.12 11.02
C LYS A 399 -25.64 60.58 11.40
N VAL A 400 -26.10 60.91 12.60
CA VAL A 400 -27.32 60.36 13.19
C VAL A 400 -28.20 61.48 13.71
N VAL A 401 -29.51 61.41 13.42
CA VAL A 401 -30.51 62.29 14.04
C VAL A 401 -30.82 61.77 15.44
N LEU A 402 -30.45 62.53 16.47
CA LEU A 402 -30.71 62.18 17.87
C LEU A 402 -31.82 63.08 18.43
N PRO A 403 -32.81 62.52 19.14
CA PRO A 403 -33.92 63.28 19.73
C PRO A 403 -33.53 63.93 21.06
N GLU A 404 -34.21 65.03 21.40
CA GLU A 404 -34.06 65.71 22.69
C GLU A 404 -34.46 64.77 23.85
N SER A 405 -33.55 64.56 24.81
CA SER A 405 -33.82 63.78 26.02
C SER A 405 -33.62 64.65 27.27
N ARG A 406 -34.72 65.08 27.91
CA ARG A 406 -34.67 65.82 29.18
C ARG A 406 -34.36 64.87 30.34
N ILE A 407 -33.11 64.87 30.80
CA ILE A 407 -32.73 64.25 32.08
C ILE A 407 -32.74 65.35 33.15
N PRO A 408 -33.50 65.24 34.24
CA PRO A 408 -33.49 66.24 35.31
C PRO A 408 -32.13 66.20 36.02
N GLY A 409 -31.36 67.30 35.95
CA GLY A 409 -30.20 67.52 36.82
C GLY A 409 -28.80 67.20 36.26
N SER A 410 -28.64 66.89 34.98
CA SER A 410 -27.31 66.82 34.34
C SER A 410 -27.19 67.84 33.20
N THR A 411 -26.32 68.83 33.34
CA THR A 411 -25.77 69.58 32.21
C THR A 411 -24.72 68.68 31.55
N GLY A 412 -25.07 68.02 30.46
CA GLY A 412 -24.17 67.15 29.73
C GLY A 412 -24.88 66.10 28.89
N TYR A 413 -24.30 65.85 27.72
CA TYR A 413 -24.62 64.76 26.80
C TYR A 413 -24.44 63.43 27.53
N ALA A 414 -25.41 62.52 27.43
CA ALA A 414 -25.43 61.31 28.24
C ALA A 414 -25.35 60.06 27.35
N ILE A 415 -24.20 59.39 27.38
CA ILE A 415 -24.07 58.02 26.87
C ILE A 415 -24.41 57.09 28.03
N ARG A 416 -25.52 56.34 27.89
CA ARG A 416 -26.00 55.41 28.92
C ARG A 416 -25.69 53.99 28.47
N ASP A 417 -24.91 53.28 29.28
CA ASP A 417 -24.74 51.83 29.13
C ASP A 417 -26.04 51.14 29.55
N PHE A 418 -26.59 50.31 28.66
CA PHE A 418 -27.79 49.52 28.95
C PHE A 418 -27.45 48.18 29.65
N SER A 419 -26.17 47.83 29.78
CA SER A 419 -25.71 46.56 30.37
C SER A 419 -26.03 46.41 31.86
N GLU A 420 -26.17 47.52 32.60
CA GLU A 420 -26.30 47.47 34.07
C GLU A 420 -27.71 47.33 34.64
N SER A 421 -28.80 47.37 33.86
CA SER A 421 -30.11 47.76 34.43
C SER A 421 -31.32 46.83 34.24
N THR A 422 -31.17 45.52 34.10
CA THR A 422 -32.39 44.67 33.97
C THR A 422 -32.51 43.45 34.89
N THR A 423 -31.44 42.92 35.47
CA THR A 423 -31.55 41.68 36.28
C THR A 423 -31.27 41.86 37.77
N LYS A 424 -30.38 42.77 38.19
CA LYS A 424 -30.09 42.97 39.63
C LYS A 424 -31.19 43.72 40.40
N GLU A 425 -31.99 44.57 39.76
CA GLU A 425 -33.01 45.36 40.45
C GLU A 425 -34.31 44.60 40.76
N PHE A 426 -34.60 43.50 40.08
CA PHE A 426 -35.83 42.74 40.31
C PHE A 426 -35.74 41.82 41.54
N TYR A 427 -34.56 41.25 41.84
CA TYR A 427 -34.36 40.32 42.96
C TYR A 427 -34.16 40.98 44.33
N THR A 428 -33.90 42.30 44.38
CA THR A 428 -33.70 43.06 45.61
C THR A 428 -34.99 43.70 46.15
N ARG A 429 -36.09 43.69 45.39
CA ARG A 429 -37.38 44.23 45.84
C ARG A 429 -38.09 43.24 46.77
N PRO A 430 -38.51 43.64 47.99
CA PRO A 430 -39.18 42.75 48.94
C PRO A 430 -40.49 42.14 48.39
N ILE A 431 -41.13 42.82 47.43
CA ILE A 431 -42.35 42.36 46.75
C ILE A 431 -42.12 41.05 45.96
N PHE A 432 -40.94 40.85 45.36
CA PHE A 432 -40.63 39.62 44.63
C PHE A 432 -40.59 38.41 45.57
N TRP A 433 -39.95 38.57 46.73
CA TRP A 433 -39.89 37.52 47.76
C TRP A 433 -41.25 37.22 48.38
N VAL A 434 -42.12 38.23 48.56
CA VAL A 434 -43.50 38.02 48.98
C VAL A 434 -44.27 37.18 47.96
N PHE A 435 -44.11 37.46 46.65
CA PHE A 435 -44.77 36.69 45.60
C PHE A 435 -44.28 35.23 45.54
N VAL A 436 -42.96 35.00 45.67
CA VAL A 436 -42.37 33.66 45.69
C VAL A 436 -42.85 32.86 46.91
N LEU A 437 -42.89 33.47 48.10
CA LEU A 437 -43.41 32.83 49.31
C LEU A 437 -44.90 32.47 49.19
N LEU A 438 -45.70 33.33 48.56
CA LEU A 438 -47.13 33.09 48.32
C LEU A 438 -47.34 31.93 47.33
N MET A 439 -46.51 31.84 46.29
CA MET A 439 -46.48 30.72 45.33
C MET A 439 -46.14 29.39 46.01
N ILE A 440 -45.11 29.38 46.87
CA ILE A 440 -44.70 28.19 47.63
C ILE A 440 -45.79 27.77 48.62
N ALA A 441 -46.40 28.72 49.33
CA ALA A 441 -47.51 28.45 50.26
C ALA A 441 -48.74 27.86 49.53
N SER A 442 -49.07 28.38 48.34
CA SER A 442 -50.13 27.84 47.48
C SER A 442 -49.85 26.41 47.03
N LEU A 443 -48.61 26.12 46.64
CA LEU A 443 -48.18 24.77 46.23
C LEU A 443 -48.27 23.77 47.38
N ILE A 444 -47.84 24.15 48.59
CA ILE A 444 -47.95 23.33 49.80
C ILE A 444 -49.42 23.10 50.17
N PHE A 445 -50.28 24.12 50.04
CA PHE A 445 -51.71 24.00 50.29
C PHE A 445 -52.40 23.04 49.32
N ILE A 446 -52.06 23.08 48.02
CA ILE A 446 -52.61 22.15 47.02
C ILE A 446 -52.17 20.71 47.30
N LEU A 447 -50.89 20.49 47.64
CA LEU A 447 -50.35 19.16 47.91
C LEU A 447 -50.97 18.53 49.17
N THR A 448 -51.13 19.31 50.24
CA THR A 448 -51.76 18.83 51.48
C THR A 448 -53.26 18.55 51.32
N ARG A 449 -53.96 19.35 50.51
CA ARG A 449 -55.38 19.12 50.16
C ARG A 449 -55.57 17.88 49.28
N LYS A 450 -54.62 17.56 48.41
CA LYS A 450 -54.66 16.36 47.55
C LYS A 450 -54.36 15.08 48.33
N TYR A 451 -53.52 15.14 49.37
CA TYR A 451 -53.11 13.98 50.16
C TYR A 451 -54.19 13.52 51.17
N LYS A 452 -54.98 14.44 51.74
CA LYS A 452 -56.07 14.11 52.68
C LYS A 452 -57.32 13.49 52.04
N ARG A 453 -57.44 13.46 50.70
CA ARG A 453 -58.62 12.93 49.99
C ARG A 453 -58.48 11.50 49.43
N ARG A 454 -57.42 10.75 49.77
CA ARG A 454 -57.28 9.35 49.34
C ARG A 454 -56.81 8.44 50.47
N LYS A 455 -57.74 8.11 51.38
CA LYS A 455 -57.72 6.86 52.14
C LYS A 455 -59.17 6.44 52.34
N GLU A 456 -59.70 5.72 51.37
CA GLU A 456 -60.73 4.70 51.58
C GLU A 456 -61.01 3.98 50.25
N MET A 457 -61.32 2.69 50.39
CA MET A 457 -61.66 1.67 49.39
C MET A 457 -60.50 0.93 48.71
N GLY A 458 -60.40 -0.35 49.07
CA GLY A 458 -59.58 -1.35 48.40
C GLY A 458 -60.42 -2.31 47.55
N VAL A 459 -59.75 -3.44 47.25
CA VAL A 459 -60.31 -4.75 46.84
C VAL A 459 -60.67 -4.94 45.35
N SER A 460 -59.77 -5.69 44.67
CA SER A 460 -60.02 -6.93 43.91
C SER A 460 -60.34 -6.94 42.38
N LYS A 461 -59.50 -7.75 41.71
CA LYS A 461 -59.70 -8.76 40.63
C LYS A 461 -60.10 -8.38 39.19
N LYS A 462 -59.21 -8.89 38.32
CA LYS A 462 -59.41 -9.69 37.08
C LYS A 462 -60.12 -9.06 35.87
N SER A 463 -59.43 -9.26 34.73
CA SER A 463 -59.92 -9.93 33.51
C SER A 463 -59.83 -9.08 32.22
N VAL A 464 -58.88 -9.49 31.36
CA VAL A 464 -59.01 -9.74 29.92
C VAL A 464 -59.89 -8.78 29.11
N PHE A 465 -59.30 -8.03 28.16
CA PHE A 465 -59.72 -8.10 26.75
C PHE A 465 -58.69 -7.49 25.78
N LYS A 466 -58.61 -8.13 24.61
CA LYS A 466 -57.84 -7.82 23.40
C LYS A 466 -58.14 -6.41 22.86
N LYS A 467 -57.14 -5.73 22.25
CA LYS A 467 -56.93 -5.58 20.78
C LYS A 467 -56.11 -4.32 20.44
N LYS A 468 -55.33 -4.48 19.37
CA LYS A 468 -54.84 -3.51 18.38
C LYS A 468 -53.63 -2.63 18.73
N PHE A 469 -52.63 -2.81 17.88
CA PHE A 469 -51.59 -1.86 17.49
C PHE A 469 -52.08 -0.42 17.48
N SER A 470 -51.44 0.42 18.28
CA SER A 470 -51.28 1.85 18.04
C SER A 470 -49.98 2.28 18.73
N GLU A 471 -49.13 2.96 17.96
CA GLU A 471 -47.82 3.51 18.31
C GLU A 471 -47.75 4.10 19.73
N PRO A 472 -46.66 3.90 20.49
CA PRO A 472 -46.41 4.71 21.66
C PRO A 472 -45.90 6.07 21.20
N LYS A 473 -46.79 7.07 21.26
CA LYS A 473 -46.41 8.48 21.37
C LYS A 473 -45.37 8.61 22.48
N THR A 474 -44.23 9.16 22.11
CA THR A 474 -43.13 9.52 22.98
C THR A 474 -43.62 10.46 24.07
N ASN A 475 -43.70 9.97 25.31
CA ASN A 475 -43.69 10.84 26.47
C ASN A 475 -42.24 11.31 26.66
N THR A 476 -41.91 12.40 25.97
CA THR A 476 -40.78 13.30 26.25
C THR A 476 -40.92 13.87 27.67
N ALA A 477 -40.53 13.10 28.68
CA ALA A 477 -40.37 13.59 30.06
C ALA A 477 -39.55 12.66 30.98
N TRP A 478 -38.74 11.73 30.45
CA TRP A 478 -37.83 10.90 31.26
C TRP A 478 -36.43 10.70 30.68
N GLU A 479 -36.07 11.44 29.61
CA GLU A 479 -34.76 11.32 28.95
C GLU A 479 -33.61 12.10 29.60
N ASN A 480 -33.85 12.92 30.64
CA ASN A 480 -32.80 13.75 31.26
C ASN A 480 -32.36 13.28 32.66
N ARG A 481 -32.35 11.97 32.91
CA ARG A 481 -31.40 11.40 33.89
C ARG A 481 -30.40 10.55 33.13
N ALA A 482 -29.37 11.20 32.61
CA ALA A 482 -28.12 10.54 32.27
C ALA A 482 -27.64 9.78 33.52
N ILE A 483 -27.92 8.47 33.56
CA ILE A 483 -27.24 7.58 34.48
C ILE A 483 -25.78 7.60 34.02
N GLN A 484 -24.91 8.29 34.75
CA GLN A 484 -23.47 8.21 34.52
C GLN A 484 -23.06 6.73 34.60
N LEU A 485 -22.64 6.17 33.46
CA LEU A 485 -22.03 4.84 33.40
C LEU A 485 -20.77 4.87 34.28
N SER A 486 -20.67 3.91 35.19
CA SER A 486 -19.54 3.77 36.12
C SER A 486 -18.24 3.75 35.34
N LYS A 487 -17.30 4.63 35.72
CA LYS A 487 -16.03 4.90 35.03
C LYS A 487 -15.00 3.75 35.09
N GLU A 488 -15.40 2.56 35.54
CA GLU A 488 -14.53 1.38 35.64
C GLU A 488 -15.23 0.17 35.01
N SER A 489 -14.60 -0.40 33.98
CA SER A 489 -14.99 -1.69 33.42
C SER A 489 -14.81 -2.80 34.46
N LYS A 490 -15.80 -3.68 34.59
CA LYS A 490 -15.70 -4.86 35.47
C LYS A 490 -15.05 -6.07 34.79
N LEU A 491 -14.71 -5.97 33.51
CA LEU A 491 -14.08 -7.06 32.75
C LEU A 491 -12.56 -7.06 32.99
N LYS A 492 -12.00 -8.24 33.26
CA LYS A 492 -10.56 -8.44 33.36
C LYS A 492 -10.01 -8.67 31.96
N ILE A 493 -9.27 -7.69 31.44
CA ILE A 493 -8.68 -7.71 30.10
C ILE A 493 -7.15 -7.66 30.24
N ASN A 494 -6.47 -8.69 29.73
CA ASN A 494 -5.01 -8.79 29.70
C ASN A 494 -4.43 -8.16 28.43
N ASN A 495 -5.03 -8.43 27.26
CA ASN A 495 -4.57 -7.90 25.97
C ASN A 495 -5.37 -6.62 25.60
N ARG A 496 -5.23 -5.57 26.40
CA ARG A 496 -6.04 -4.35 26.20
C ARG A 496 -5.64 -3.62 24.92
N ALA A 497 -6.63 -3.18 24.15
CA ALA A 497 -6.47 -2.23 23.07
C ALA A 497 -7.19 -0.92 23.39
N ASN A 498 -6.58 0.19 23.03
CA ASN A 498 -7.10 1.54 23.14
C ASN A 498 -7.14 2.15 21.75
N LEU A 499 -8.32 2.61 21.35
CA LEU A 499 -8.46 3.40 20.15
C LEU A 499 -7.79 4.75 20.40
N SER A 500 -6.75 5.02 19.63
CA SER A 500 -6.14 6.33 19.55
C SER A 500 -6.57 6.99 18.25
N ILE A 501 -6.87 8.27 18.37
CA ILE A 501 -7.33 9.10 17.28
C ILE A 501 -6.18 9.36 16.31
N SER A 502 -4.94 9.40 16.79
CA SER A 502 -3.77 9.28 15.92
C SER A 502 -2.50 8.87 16.63
N ILE A 503 -1.75 7.99 15.97
CA ILE A 503 -0.51 7.41 16.47
C ILE A 503 0.49 7.23 15.33
N LYS A 504 1.78 7.34 15.69
CA LYS A 504 2.87 6.84 14.87
C LYS A 504 3.06 5.36 15.20
N GLY A 505 2.82 4.50 14.22
CA GLY A 505 2.84 3.06 14.38
C GLY A 505 2.92 2.33 13.05
N ASN A 506 2.87 1.00 13.10
CA ASN A 506 2.95 0.18 11.91
C ASN A 506 1.55 -0.01 11.31
N LYS A 507 1.40 0.26 10.01
CA LYS A 507 0.15 -0.04 9.28
C LYS A 507 0.04 -1.56 9.06
N GLN A 508 -1.10 -2.14 9.39
CA GLN A 508 -1.36 -3.57 9.27
C GLN A 508 -2.81 -3.84 8.88
N GLU A 509 -3.04 -4.88 8.11
CA GLU A 509 -4.38 -5.41 7.86
C GLU A 509 -4.79 -6.34 9.00
N VAL A 510 -6.03 -6.19 9.49
CA VAL A 510 -6.55 -6.93 10.64
C VAL A 510 -7.93 -7.51 10.36
N SER A 511 -8.21 -8.63 11.01
CA SER A 511 -9.58 -9.16 11.11
C SER A 511 -10.12 -8.81 12.50
N MET A 512 -11.37 -8.39 12.59
CA MET A 512 -12.00 -8.08 13.87
C MET A 512 -13.35 -8.76 14.02
N ALA A 513 -13.68 -9.12 15.26
CA ALA A 513 -15.04 -9.49 15.67
C ALA A 513 -15.56 -8.42 16.65
N ASN A 514 -16.75 -7.89 16.42
CA ASN A 514 -17.35 -6.89 17.30
C ASN A 514 -18.69 -7.39 17.85
N ILE A 515 -18.88 -7.21 19.16
CA ILE A 515 -20.10 -7.55 19.87
C ILE A 515 -20.69 -6.26 20.41
N SER A 516 -21.93 -5.97 20.04
CA SER A 516 -22.70 -4.84 20.57
C SER A 516 -23.77 -5.36 21.52
N VAL A 517 -23.81 -4.87 22.76
CA VAL A 517 -24.85 -5.19 23.76
C VAL A 517 -25.67 -3.93 24.02
N ARG A 518 -26.80 -3.80 23.32
CA ARG A 518 -27.60 -2.57 23.26
C ARG A 518 -28.19 -2.17 24.62
N ASN A 519 -28.51 -3.14 25.47
CA ASN A 519 -29.09 -2.92 26.80
C ASN A 519 -28.09 -3.13 27.96
N LEU A 520 -26.78 -2.95 27.73
CA LEU A 520 -25.73 -3.19 28.73
C LEU A 520 -25.91 -2.33 29.99
N ALA A 521 -26.19 -1.03 29.83
CA ALA A 521 -26.40 -0.12 30.96
C ALA A 521 -27.59 -0.53 31.85
N GLU A 522 -28.68 -1.01 31.25
CA GLU A 522 -29.84 -1.51 32.00
C GLU A 522 -29.52 -2.81 32.77
N LEU A 523 -28.73 -3.69 32.15
CA LEU A 523 -28.33 -4.97 32.74
C LEU A 523 -27.38 -4.77 33.93
N GLN A 524 -26.50 -3.79 33.85
CA GLN A 524 -25.61 -3.39 34.93
C GLN A 524 -26.39 -2.73 36.09
N ALA A 525 -27.34 -1.84 35.78
CA ALA A 525 -28.19 -1.19 36.78
C ALA A 525 -29.08 -2.18 37.56
N LYS A 526 -29.52 -3.26 36.91
CA LYS A 526 -30.38 -4.31 37.50
C LYS A 526 -29.60 -5.42 38.24
N LYS A 527 -28.28 -5.26 38.46
CA LYS A 527 -27.37 -6.27 39.07
C LYS A 527 -27.51 -7.65 38.42
N SER A 528 -27.61 -7.71 37.10
CA SER A 528 -27.65 -8.99 36.38
C SER A 528 -26.27 -9.64 36.29
N ASN A 529 -26.21 -10.98 36.21
CA ASN A 529 -24.97 -11.73 35.98
C ASN A 529 -24.49 -11.66 34.51
N ALA A 530 -24.69 -10.53 33.83
CA ALA A 530 -24.33 -10.36 32.41
C ALA A 530 -22.81 -10.26 32.18
N GLU A 531 -22.02 -10.00 33.23
CA GLU A 531 -20.55 -9.88 33.15
C GLU A 531 -19.86 -11.23 32.96
N GLU A 532 -20.40 -12.32 33.53
CA GLU A 532 -19.83 -13.68 33.42
C GLU A 532 -19.74 -14.20 31.97
N PRO A 533 -20.82 -14.17 31.15
CA PRO A 533 -20.74 -14.59 29.75
C PRO A 533 -19.82 -13.69 28.91
N LEU A 534 -19.76 -12.38 29.19
CA LEU A 534 -18.85 -11.47 28.48
C LEU A 534 -17.39 -11.77 28.82
N GLN A 535 -17.08 -12.06 30.09
CA GLN A 535 -15.74 -12.47 30.50
C GLN A 535 -15.31 -13.80 29.86
N LYS A 536 -16.22 -14.77 29.72
CA LYS A 536 -15.94 -16.03 29.01
C LYS A 536 -15.52 -15.79 27.56
N ILE A 537 -16.17 -14.85 26.88
CA ILE A 537 -15.84 -14.47 25.50
C ILE A 537 -14.49 -13.76 25.44
N VAL A 538 -14.22 -12.82 26.36
CA VAL A 538 -12.92 -12.14 26.46
C VAL A 538 -11.80 -13.17 26.62
N ASN A 539 -11.93 -14.11 27.54
CA ASN A 539 -10.93 -15.16 27.77
C ASN A 539 -10.72 -16.04 26.50
N PHE A 540 -11.79 -16.38 25.79
CA PHE A 540 -11.70 -17.16 24.55
C PHE A 540 -10.97 -16.38 23.44
N ALA A 541 -11.27 -15.09 23.29
CA ALA A 541 -10.63 -14.22 22.31
C ALA A 541 -9.13 -14.00 22.63
N GLU A 542 -8.78 -13.82 23.90
CA GLU A 542 -7.38 -13.70 24.33
C GLU A 542 -6.57 -14.98 24.08
N ASN A 543 -7.17 -16.17 24.25
CA ASN A 543 -6.55 -17.45 23.90
C ASN A 543 -6.26 -17.55 22.39
N LYS A 544 -7.06 -16.88 21.56
CA LYS A 544 -6.84 -16.73 20.11
C LYS A 544 -5.91 -15.56 19.77
N LYS A 545 -5.23 -14.98 20.78
CA LYS A 545 -4.29 -13.85 20.67
C LYS A 545 -4.91 -12.55 20.17
N ALA A 546 -6.22 -12.37 20.34
CA ALA A 546 -6.88 -11.10 20.01
C ALA A 546 -6.57 -10.03 21.08
N PHE A 547 -6.48 -8.78 20.63
CA PHE A 547 -6.57 -7.61 21.51
C PHE A 547 -8.04 -7.24 21.74
N VAL A 548 -8.35 -6.73 22.92
CA VAL A 548 -9.71 -6.42 23.34
C VAL A 548 -9.84 -4.91 23.52
N TYR A 549 -10.64 -4.29 22.67
CA TYR A 549 -11.05 -2.89 22.78
C TYR A 549 -12.48 -2.80 23.30
N GLU A 550 -12.64 -2.23 24.48
CA GLU A 550 -13.93 -1.99 25.12
C GLU A 550 -14.34 -0.53 24.93
N ASN A 551 -15.53 -0.31 24.38
CA ASN A 551 -16.08 1.03 24.18
C ASN A 551 -17.59 1.06 24.41
N GLN A 552 -18.01 1.65 25.53
CA GLN A 552 -19.42 1.80 25.92
C GLN A 552 -20.15 0.45 25.89
N ASN A 553 -20.97 0.22 24.86
CA ASN A 553 -21.78 -0.97 24.67
C ASN A 553 -21.14 -2.01 23.73
N ASN A 554 -19.90 -1.77 23.27
CA ASN A 554 -19.22 -2.61 22.29
C ASN A 554 -17.95 -3.24 22.86
N LEU A 555 -17.78 -4.54 22.59
CA LEU A 555 -16.54 -5.29 22.77
C LEU A 555 -16.00 -5.69 21.40
N THR A 556 -14.85 -5.11 21.05
CA THR A 556 -14.16 -5.33 19.80
C THR A 556 -12.93 -6.20 20.04
N PHE A 557 -12.81 -7.29 19.29
CA PHE A 557 -11.68 -8.21 19.31
C PHE A 557 -10.87 -8.04 18.03
N ILE A 558 -9.64 -7.54 18.15
CA ILE A 558 -8.75 -7.20 17.02
C ILE A 558 -7.67 -8.27 16.91
N LEU A 559 -7.64 -8.96 15.77
CA LEU A 559 -6.61 -9.95 15.45
C LEU A 559 -5.56 -9.31 14.55
N ALA A 560 -4.52 -8.78 15.17
CA ALA A 560 -3.40 -8.14 14.49
C ALA A 560 -2.24 -9.13 14.25
N PRO A 561 -1.66 -9.15 13.03
CA PRO A 561 -0.51 -10.00 12.71
C PRO A 561 0.68 -9.83 13.66
N SER A 562 0.90 -8.64 14.20
CA SER A 562 1.92 -8.35 15.22
C SER A 562 1.86 -9.26 16.45
N LYS A 563 0.67 -9.74 16.83
CA LYS A 563 0.45 -10.64 17.97
C LYS A 563 0.11 -12.06 17.54
N THR A 564 -0.72 -12.23 16.51
CA THR A 564 -1.13 -13.56 16.06
C THR A 564 -0.01 -14.30 15.33
N ARG A 565 0.94 -13.57 14.75
CA ARG A 565 2.04 -14.04 13.88
C ARG A 565 1.53 -14.71 12.59
N THR A 566 0.37 -14.28 12.09
CA THR A 566 -0.21 -14.74 10.82
C THR A 566 -1.05 -13.64 10.17
N LEU A 567 -1.09 -13.63 8.84
CA LEU A 567 -1.93 -12.74 8.03
C LEU A 567 -3.34 -13.30 7.81
N LYS A 568 -3.57 -14.59 8.10
CA LYS A 568 -4.84 -15.30 7.89
C LYS A 568 -5.68 -15.34 9.18
N ASN A 569 -6.15 -14.18 9.63
CA ASN A 569 -6.88 -14.04 10.90
C ASN A 569 -8.41 -14.19 10.76
N GLU A 570 -8.93 -14.37 9.55
CA GLU A 570 -10.37 -14.36 9.25
C GLU A 570 -11.11 -15.53 9.93
N THR A 571 -10.51 -16.73 9.92
CA THR A 571 -11.07 -17.92 10.59
C THR A 571 -11.11 -17.75 12.11
N ALA A 572 -10.06 -17.15 12.69
CA ALA A 572 -10.02 -16.89 14.13
C ALA A 572 -11.10 -15.87 14.55
N ALA A 573 -11.33 -14.83 13.74
CA ALA A 573 -12.40 -13.86 13.97
C ALA A 573 -13.79 -14.54 13.89
N LEU A 574 -13.97 -15.46 12.95
CA LEU A 574 -15.19 -16.25 12.80
C LEU A 574 -15.45 -17.17 14.00
N GLU A 575 -14.43 -17.86 14.49
CA GLU A 575 -14.54 -18.71 15.68
C GLU A 575 -14.92 -17.90 16.93
N ILE A 576 -14.31 -16.73 17.14
CA ILE A 576 -14.66 -15.83 18.25
C ILE A 576 -16.13 -15.41 18.15
N ALA A 577 -16.58 -15.01 16.96
CA ALA A 577 -17.97 -14.58 16.75
C ALA A 577 -18.99 -15.71 16.96
N GLN A 578 -18.70 -16.93 16.49
CA GLN A 578 -19.58 -18.08 16.69
C GLN A 578 -19.64 -18.50 18.17
N ASN A 579 -18.49 -18.52 18.84
CA ASN A 579 -18.44 -18.83 20.27
C ASN A 579 -19.20 -17.77 21.10
N ALA A 580 -19.04 -16.49 20.75
CA ALA A 580 -19.82 -15.41 21.36
C ALA A 580 -21.32 -15.57 21.14
N LYS A 581 -21.75 -15.91 19.92
CA LYS A 581 -23.16 -16.18 19.61
C LYS A 581 -23.71 -17.30 20.49
N GLU A 582 -22.97 -18.39 20.63
CA GLU A 582 -23.36 -19.54 21.44
C GLU A 582 -23.49 -19.18 22.92
N ILE A 583 -22.46 -18.53 23.49
CA ILE A 583 -22.43 -18.13 24.91
C ILE A 583 -23.60 -17.19 25.23
N LEU A 584 -23.81 -16.16 24.42
CA LEU A 584 -24.84 -15.14 24.65
C LEU A 584 -26.27 -15.71 24.42
N SER A 585 -26.44 -16.59 23.44
CA SER A 585 -27.72 -17.27 23.21
C SER A 585 -28.08 -18.22 24.35
N ASN A 586 -27.08 -18.96 24.86
CA ASN A 586 -27.26 -19.86 26.01
C ASN A 586 -27.61 -19.08 27.28
N TYR A 587 -26.96 -17.94 27.53
CA TYR A 587 -27.34 -17.04 28.61
C TYR A 587 -28.79 -16.57 28.47
N ASN A 588 -29.19 -16.10 27.29
CA ASN A 588 -30.55 -15.60 27.03
C ASN A 588 -31.65 -16.64 27.21
N ARG A 589 -31.32 -17.94 27.12
CA ARG A 589 -32.28 -19.03 27.35
C ARG A 589 -32.66 -19.17 28.82
N ILE A 590 -31.74 -18.88 29.74
CA ILE A 590 -31.91 -19.09 31.18
C ILE A 590 -32.03 -17.78 31.98
N ALA A 591 -31.61 -16.66 31.41
CA ALA A 591 -31.56 -15.38 32.11
C ALA A 591 -32.95 -14.71 32.22
N LYS A 592 -33.25 -14.22 33.43
CA LYS A 592 -34.44 -13.39 33.71
C LYS A 592 -34.41 -12.05 32.95
N HIS A 593 -33.22 -11.49 32.77
CA HIS A 593 -32.97 -10.29 31.97
C HIS A 593 -32.11 -10.68 30.77
N LYS A 594 -32.71 -10.66 29.57
CA LYS A 594 -32.02 -11.06 28.33
C LYS A 594 -31.08 -9.96 27.84
N MET A 595 -29.93 -10.35 27.33
CA MET A 595 -29.01 -9.50 26.58
C MET A 595 -29.55 -9.27 25.18
N ASP A 596 -29.74 -8.01 24.83
CA ASP A 596 -30.00 -7.60 23.46
C ASP A 596 -28.66 -7.36 22.77
N PHE A 597 -28.22 -8.33 21.96
CA PHE A 597 -26.88 -8.33 21.38
C PHE A 597 -26.90 -8.51 19.86
N GLY A 598 -25.81 -8.04 19.24
CA GLY A 598 -25.51 -8.28 17.84
C GLY A 598 -24.01 -8.45 17.62
N ILE A 599 -23.66 -9.25 16.62
CA ILE A 599 -22.27 -9.66 16.35
C ILE A 599 -21.94 -9.37 14.90
N SER A 600 -20.78 -8.75 14.66
CA SER A 600 -20.23 -8.55 13.34
C SER A 600 -18.80 -9.08 13.24
N ILE A 601 -18.40 -9.43 12.02
CA ILE A 601 -17.01 -9.67 11.66
C ILE A 601 -16.68 -8.71 10.53
N ASP A 602 -15.48 -8.14 10.60
CA ASP A 602 -15.02 -7.16 9.63
C ASP A 602 -13.52 -7.34 9.33
N TYR A 603 -13.08 -6.78 8.21
CA TYR A 603 -11.69 -6.77 7.77
C TYR A 603 -11.30 -5.36 7.33
N GLY A 604 -10.13 -4.88 7.76
CA GLY A 604 -9.63 -3.58 7.33
C GLY A 604 -8.25 -3.26 7.88
N SER A 605 -7.78 -2.05 7.58
CA SER A 605 -6.45 -1.61 7.98
C SER A 605 -6.49 -0.81 9.29
N ILE A 606 -5.49 -1.01 10.14
CA ILE A 606 -5.20 -0.16 11.29
C ILE A 606 -3.75 0.31 11.25
N VAL A 607 -3.46 1.41 11.94
CA VAL A 607 -2.11 1.74 12.40
C VAL A 607 -2.05 1.33 13.87
N GLU A 608 -1.00 0.62 14.30
CA GLU A 608 -0.87 0.21 15.71
C GLU A 608 0.53 0.44 16.28
N LYS A 609 0.58 0.67 17.60
CA LYS A 609 1.78 0.76 18.42
C LYS A 609 1.50 0.05 19.75
N THR A 610 2.30 -0.93 20.12
CA THR A 610 2.14 -1.63 21.40
C THR A 610 3.15 -1.12 22.41
N GLU A 611 2.69 -0.54 23.52
CA GLU A 611 3.53 -0.05 24.62
C GLU A 611 3.02 -0.62 25.95
N GLY A 612 3.93 -1.18 26.76
CA GLY A 612 3.55 -1.73 28.08
C GLY A 612 2.52 -2.88 28.03
N GLY A 613 2.43 -3.62 26.92
CA GLY A 613 1.44 -4.69 26.73
C GLY A 613 0.04 -4.22 26.33
N VAL A 614 -0.17 -2.91 26.23
CA VAL A 614 -1.41 -2.30 25.72
C VAL A 614 -1.21 -1.86 24.28
N MET A 615 -2.13 -2.25 23.41
CA MET A 615 -2.15 -1.81 22.02
C MET A 615 -2.82 -0.45 21.90
N GLN A 616 -2.09 0.55 21.42
CA GLN A 616 -2.69 1.77 20.89
C GLN A 616 -2.92 1.54 19.39
N PHE A 617 -4.14 1.77 18.89
CA PHE A 617 -4.42 1.60 17.47
C PHE A 617 -5.32 2.71 16.92
N MET A 618 -5.14 3.05 15.65
CA MET A 618 -6.01 3.93 14.88
C MET A 618 -6.63 3.10 13.75
N GLY A 619 -7.97 3.08 13.66
CA GLY A 619 -8.67 2.49 12.51
C GLY A 619 -8.58 3.37 11.28
N LEU A 620 -8.26 2.81 10.12
CA LEU A 620 -8.22 3.54 8.85
C LEU A 620 -9.57 3.44 8.12
N GLY A 621 -9.99 4.53 7.47
CA GLY A 621 -11.26 4.61 6.75
C GLY A 621 -12.49 4.43 7.64
N ASN A 622 -13.57 3.90 7.08
CA ASN A 622 -14.86 3.70 7.78
C ASN A 622 -15.02 2.33 8.46
N PHE A 623 -13.99 1.49 8.46
CA PHE A 623 -14.01 0.10 8.94
C PHE A 623 -14.55 -0.04 10.38
N MET A 624 -14.02 0.73 11.34
CA MET A 624 -14.47 0.65 12.74
C MET A 624 -15.93 1.06 12.91
N ASN A 625 -16.38 2.07 12.15
CA ASN A 625 -17.75 2.55 12.19
C ASN A 625 -18.71 1.56 11.52
N ASN A 626 -18.31 0.96 10.40
CA ASN A 626 -19.08 -0.06 9.69
C ASN A 626 -19.27 -1.29 10.56
N SER A 627 -18.20 -1.81 11.18
CA SER A 627 -18.29 -2.96 12.09
C SER A 627 -19.27 -2.70 13.25
N LYS A 628 -19.19 -1.53 13.89
CA LYS A 628 -20.13 -1.15 14.96
C LYS A 628 -21.58 -1.05 14.47
N LYS A 629 -21.81 -0.45 13.29
CA LYS A 629 -23.16 -0.34 12.70
C LYS A 629 -23.73 -1.71 12.36
N ILE A 630 -22.94 -2.60 11.75
CA ILE A 630 -23.35 -3.96 11.40
C ILE A 630 -23.71 -4.76 12.66
N ALA A 631 -22.87 -4.71 13.70
CA ALA A 631 -23.18 -5.36 14.98
C ALA A 631 -24.47 -4.79 15.60
N SER A 632 -24.65 -3.47 15.55
CA SER A 632 -25.83 -2.80 16.11
C SER A 632 -27.13 -3.13 15.36
N CYS A 633 -27.06 -3.49 14.08
CA CYS A 633 -28.20 -3.95 13.28
C CYS A 633 -28.45 -5.47 13.41
N SER A 634 -27.50 -6.24 13.96
CA SER A 634 -27.65 -7.68 14.14
C SER A 634 -28.61 -8.02 15.30
N GLN A 635 -29.52 -8.95 15.07
CA GLN A 635 -30.45 -9.50 16.06
C GLN A 635 -29.96 -10.88 16.54
N GLY A 636 -28.78 -10.93 17.17
CA GLY A 636 -28.19 -12.16 17.69
C GLY A 636 -27.56 -13.11 16.64
N GLU A 637 -27.47 -12.67 15.38
CA GLU A 637 -26.81 -13.41 14.30
C GLU A 637 -25.36 -12.91 14.08
N VAL A 638 -24.50 -13.74 13.51
CA VAL A 638 -23.18 -13.28 13.05
C VAL A 638 -23.35 -12.70 11.66
N LEU A 639 -23.08 -11.40 11.50
CA LEU A 639 -23.11 -10.70 10.23
C LEU A 639 -21.69 -10.36 9.77
N LEU A 640 -21.47 -10.39 8.46
CA LEU A 640 -20.18 -10.14 7.83
C LEU A 640 -20.23 -8.83 7.03
N SER A 641 -19.15 -8.06 7.07
CA SER A 641 -18.90 -7.01 6.06
C SER A 641 -18.57 -7.62 4.69
N GLU A 642 -18.52 -6.79 3.65
CA GLU A 642 -18.21 -7.24 2.31
C GLU A 642 -16.75 -7.72 2.17
N GLU A 643 -15.85 -6.99 2.82
CA GLU A 643 -14.41 -7.20 2.82
C GLU A 643 -14.06 -8.56 3.41
N ILE A 644 -14.63 -8.91 4.58
CA ILE A 644 -14.39 -10.22 5.20
C ILE A 644 -15.09 -11.35 4.44
N ARG A 645 -16.28 -11.10 3.85
CA ARG A 645 -16.99 -12.11 3.04
C ARG A 645 -16.12 -12.60 1.89
N ASN A 646 -15.41 -11.69 1.23
CA ASN A 646 -14.54 -12.03 0.10
C ASN A 646 -13.32 -12.87 0.51
N LYS A 647 -12.90 -12.77 1.78
CA LYS A 647 -11.76 -13.52 2.32
C LYS A 647 -12.14 -14.88 2.90
N LEU A 648 -13.39 -15.05 3.34
CA LEU A 648 -13.91 -16.31 3.86
C LEU A 648 -14.42 -17.22 2.73
N THR A 649 -13.51 -17.92 2.04
CA THR A 649 -13.84 -18.78 0.88
C THR A 649 -14.71 -20.01 1.22
N ASN A 650 -14.76 -20.41 2.49
CA ASN A 650 -15.44 -21.64 2.93
C ASN A 650 -16.85 -21.38 3.49
N VAL A 651 -17.34 -20.15 3.42
CA VAL A 651 -18.61 -19.73 4.04
C VAL A 651 -19.59 -19.28 2.96
N ARG A 652 -20.75 -19.95 2.87
CA ARG A 652 -21.86 -19.50 2.03
C ARG A 652 -22.66 -18.44 2.79
N THR A 653 -22.91 -17.32 2.12
CA THR A 653 -23.55 -16.16 2.74
C THR A 653 -24.79 -15.70 1.96
N GLU A 654 -25.67 -14.98 2.64
CA GLU A 654 -26.85 -14.32 2.06
C GLU A 654 -26.75 -12.82 2.33
N ARG A 655 -26.90 -12.02 1.28
CA ARG A 655 -26.95 -10.57 1.40
C ARG A 655 -28.21 -10.16 2.17
N LYS A 656 -28.03 -9.39 3.24
CA LYS A 656 -29.08 -8.66 3.94
C LYS A 656 -28.85 -7.17 3.70
N ASP A 657 -29.84 -6.54 3.07
CA ASP A 657 -29.89 -5.10 2.92
C ASP A 657 -30.80 -4.55 4.02
N ASN A 658 -30.21 -3.87 5.00
CA ASN A 658 -30.95 -3.01 5.90
C ASN A 658 -30.62 -1.60 5.44
N GLU A 659 -31.62 -0.73 5.27
CA GLU A 659 -31.61 0.63 4.67
C GLU A 659 -30.47 1.61 5.08
N ARG A 660 -29.53 1.19 5.93
CA ARG A 660 -28.37 1.94 6.42
C ARG A 660 -27.00 1.28 6.14
N VAL A 661 -26.89 -0.04 5.98
CA VAL A 661 -25.60 -0.77 5.75
C VAL A 661 -25.85 -2.13 5.05
N VAL A 662 -25.06 -2.45 4.01
CA VAL A 662 -25.02 -3.77 3.36
C VAL A 662 -24.24 -4.76 4.22
N CYS A 663 -24.82 -5.91 4.53
CA CYS A 663 -24.17 -6.96 5.32
C CYS A 663 -24.54 -8.36 4.84
N TYR A 664 -23.80 -9.37 5.28
CA TYR A 664 -23.98 -10.75 4.82
C TYR A 664 -24.18 -11.71 6.00
N LYS A 665 -25.28 -12.47 5.97
CA LYS A 665 -25.60 -13.51 6.96
C LYS A 665 -24.98 -14.84 6.52
N ILE A 666 -24.42 -15.59 7.46
CA ILE A 666 -23.91 -16.95 7.21
C ILE A 666 -25.08 -17.93 7.03
N LYS A 667 -25.15 -18.61 5.87
CA LYS A 667 -26.14 -19.66 5.56
C LYS A 667 -25.60 -21.07 5.84
N ASP A 668 -24.37 -21.33 5.41
CA ASP A 668 -23.76 -22.66 5.47
C ASP A 668 -22.22 -22.52 5.54
N MET A 669 -21.55 -23.44 6.22
CA MET A 669 -20.10 -23.46 6.37
C MET A 669 -19.57 -24.80 5.88
N LYS A 670 -18.75 -24.78 4.83
CA LYS A 670 -18.02 -25.99 4.42
C LYS A 670 -16.87 -26.19 5.40
N TYR A 671 -17.03 -27.14 6.32
CA TYR A 671 -15.91 -27.61 7.13
C TYR A 671 -14.88 -28.26 6.21
N HIS A 672 -13.72 -27.61 6.03
CA HIS A 672 -12.54 -28.28 5.51
C HIS A 672 -11.88 -28.98 6.69
N ASP A 673 -12.40 -30.15 7.02
CA ASP A 673 -11.81 -30.98 8.06
C ASP A 673 -10.50 -31.54 7.49
N GLU A 674 -9.34 -31.14 8.03
CA GLU A 674 -8.04 -31.73 7.67
C GLU A 674 -8.02 -33.26 7.90
N GLY A 675 -8.98 -33.78 8.69
CA GLY A 675 -9.27 -35.20 8.82
C GLY A 675 -9.94 -35.84 7.59
N HIS A 676 -10.73 -35.11 6.80
CA HIS A 676 -11.46 -35.67 5.66
C HIS A 676 -10.54 -35.97 4.47
N SER A 677 -9.47 -35.19 4.28
CA SER A 677 -8.43 -35.50 3.29
C SER A 677 -7.65 -36.75 3.67
N ARG A 678 -7.42 -36.97 4.97
CA ARG A 678 -6.77 -38.17 5.51
C ARG A 678 -7.69 -39.40 5.45
N TYR A 679 -8.99 -39.22 5.66
CA TYR A 679 -10.00 -40.26 5.49
C TYR A 679 -10.23 -40.59 4.01
N MET A 680 -10.32 -39.60 3.11
CA MET A 680 -10.39 -39.84 1.66
C MET A 680 -9.09 -40.44 1.12
N GLN A 681 -7.91 -40.03 1.57
CA GLN A 681 -6.66 -40.70 1.21
C GLN A 681 -6.64 -42.14 1.71
N ASN A 682 -7.06 -42.42 2.94
CA ASN A 682 -7.14 -43.79 3.46
C ASN A 682 -8.24 -44.62 2.79
N PHE A 683 -9.34 -44.00 2.36
CA PHE A 683 -10.44 -44.66 1.64
C PHE A 683 -10.07 -44.94 0.18
N MET A 684 -9.38 -44.00 -0.48
CA MET A 684 -8.83 -44.17 -1.82
C MET A 684 -7.69 -45.19 -1.81
N ASN A 685 -6.81 -45.16 -0.80
CA ASN A 685 -5.75 -46.16 -0.61
C ASN A 685 -6.29 -47.57 -0.28
N LYS A 686 -7.46 -47.66 0.40
CA LYS A 686 -8.17 -48.94 0.57
C LYS A 686 -8.78 -49.45 -0.73
N LYS A 687 -9.36 -48.56 -1.54
CA LYS A 687 -9.95 -48.90 -2.85
C LYS A 687 -8.89 -49.27 -3.91
N THR A 688 -7.72 -48.63 -3.89
CA THR A 688 -6.59 -49.00 -4.78
C THR A 688 -5.82 -50.21 -4.26
N GLY A 689 -5.78 -50.44 -2.94
CA GLY A 689 -5.20 -51.64 -2.32
C GLY A 689 -6.04 -52.91 -2.48
N GLU A 690 -7.34 -52.81 -2.79
CA GLU A 690 -8.24 -53.93 -3.07
C GLU A 690 -8.40 -54.22 -4.58
N ALA A 691 -7.83 -53.40 -5.47
CA ALA A 691 -7.96 -53.53 -6.93
C ALA A 691 -6.70 -54.07 -7.64
N SER A 692 -5.65 -54.44 -6.91
CA SER A 692 -4.44 -55.06 -7.48
C SER A 692 -4.00 -56.28 -6.69
N GLY A 693 -4.81 -57.34 -6.76
CA GLY A 693 -4.48 -58.68 -6.29
C GLY A 693 -4.53 -59.69 -7.44
N GLY A 694 -3.36 -60.15 -7.90
CA GLY A 694 -3.14 -61.21 -8.90
C GLY A 694 -2.36 -60.67 -10.10
N THR A 695 -1.11 -61.05 -10.37
CA THR A 695 -0.62 -62.44 -10.55
C THR A 695 0.90 -62.51 -10.34
N LYS A 696 1.37 -63.65 -9.85
CA LYS A 696 2.76 -64.06 -9.51
C LYS A 696 3.74 -63.97 -10.69
N TYR A 697 5.03 -63.72 -10.43
CA TYR A 697 6.15 -64.70 -10.48
C TYR A 697 7.56 -64.06 -10.40
N ASN A 698 8.43 -64.68 -9.57
CA ASN A 698 9.88 -64.91 -9.69
C ASN A 698 10.97 -63.83 -9.37
N THR A 699 11.69 -64.08 -8.24
CA THR A 699 13.17 -64.26 -8.05
C THR A 699 14.14 -63.24 -8.70
N LEU A 700 15.20 -62.68 -8.10
CA LEU A 700 16.24 -63.07 -7.09
C LEU A 700 17.10 -61.77 -6.77
N PRO A 701 18.18 -61.75 -5.95
CA PRO A 701 18.50 -60.74 -4.89
C PRO A 701 19.87 -60.01 -5.14
N PRO A 702 20.76 -59.63 -4.17
CA PRO A 702 20.68 -59.28 -2.73
C PRO A 702 21.51 -57.99 -2.29
N LYS A 703 21.48 -57.66 -0.97
CA LYS A 703 22.53 -57.00 -0.12
C LYS A 703 22.81 -55.48 -0.35
N GLU A 704 23.19 -54.63 0.61
CA GLU A 704 23.84 -54.80 1.92
C GLU A 704 23.71 -53.51 2.82
N LYS A 705 23.67 -53.74 4.15
CA LYS A 705 24.28 -52.99 5.30
C LYS A 705 23.89 -51.54 5.66
N SER A 706 23.33 -51.42 6.87
CA SER A 706 23.60 -50.35 7.85
C SER A 706 23.93 -51.00 9.21
N GLN A 707 25.08 -50.66 9.81
CA GLN A 707 25.47 -51.06 11.17
C GLN A 707 25.51 -49.82 12.09
N ASN A 708 24.81 -49.97 13.23
CA ASN A 708 25.14 -49.61 14.62
C ASN A 708 25.67 -48.20 14.96
N THR A 709 25.29 -47.58 16.08
CA THR A 709 25.56 -48.11 17.42
C THR A 709 24.69 -47.47 18.53
N ASN A 710 24.41 -48.29 19.55
CA ASN A 710 23.73 -48.04 20.83
C ASN A 710 24.27 -46.85 21.65
N GLN A 711 23.41 -46.32 22.54
CA GLN A 711 23.78 -46.08 23.94
C GLN A 711 22.53 -46.05 24.86
N ASN A 712 22.64 -46.81 25.96
CA ASN A 712 21.66 -46.97 27.04
C ASN A 712 21.77 -45.86 28.09
N THR A 713 20.64 -45.64 28.77
CA THR A 713 20.39 -44.81 29.96
C THR A 713 21.14 -45.22 31.22
N GLU A 714 21.52 -44.22 32.04
CA GLU A 714 21.44 -44.30 33.52
C GLU A 714 21.30 -42.90 34.18
N LYS A 715 20.56 -42.87 35.30
CA LYS A 715 20.16 -41.70 36.10
C LYS A 715 21.31 -41.14 36.95
N SER A 716 21.34 -39.84 37.24
CA SER A 716 21.67 -39.29 38.57
C SER A 716 21.37 -37.79 38.68
N THR A 717 21.21 -37.34 39.92
CA THR A 717 20.61 -36.13 40.49
C THR A 717 21.38 -34.79 40.34
N ASP A 718 20.62 -33.69 40.33
CA ASP A 718 20.99 -32.28 40.61
C ASP A 718 21.78 -32.14 41.95
N PRO A 719 22.73 -31.19 42.15
CA PRO A 719 22.40 -29.76 42.39
C PRO A 719 23.45 -28.68 41.99
N LYS A 720 22.95 -27.45 41.79
CA LYS A 720 23.50 -26.14 42.22
C LYS A 720 24.83 -25.59 41.66
N SER A 721 24.69 -24.38 41.10
CA SER A 721 25.52 -23.16 41.24
C SER A 721 27.06 -23.26 41.23
N LEU A 722 27.71 -22.51 40.34
CA LEU A 722 28.59 -21.39 40.73
C LEU A 722 29.16 -20.65 39.51
N ILE A 723 29.07 -19.32 39.61
CA ILE A 723 29.68 -18.30 38.79
C ILE A 723 31.20 -18.27 39.02
N LYS A 724 31.98 -18.07 37.95
CA LYS A 724 33.29 -17.37 37.80
C LYS A 724 33.94 -17.94 36.53
N GLY A 725 34.42 -17.21 35.53
CA GLY A 725 34.85 -15.82 35.42
C GLY A 725 36.22 -15.82 34.72
N PHE A 726 36.40 -14.89 33.76
CA PHE A 726 37.63 -14.53 33.02
C PHE A 726 38.05 -15.52 31.91
N TYR A 727 38.15 -15.16 30.62
CA TYR A 727 38.41 -13.86 29.96
C TYR A 727 37.35 -13.47 28.93
#